data_AF-I6Y9N1-F1
#
_entry.id   AF-I6Y9N1-F1
#
_cell.length_a   1.000
_cell.length_b   1.000
_cell.length_c   1.000
_cell.angle_alpha   90.00
_cell.angle_beta   90.00
_cell.angle_gamma   90.00
#
_symmetry.space_group_name_H-M   'P 1'
#
loop_
_entity.id
_entity.type
_entity.pdbx_description
1 polymer ?
#
loop_
_entity_poly.entity_id
_entity_poly.type
_entity_poly.pdbx_seq_one_letter_code
_entity_poly.pdbx_strand_id
1 'polypeptide(L)'
;MPISSIATVSGGGGGDADGALRNFKLNESTFLASLMPKKEIGADRFIEAHPEYDGRGVIIAIFDSGMDPAAAGLQVTTDGKPKVLDVIDCTGSGDIDTSKVVKADADGCIGGASGASLAVNPSWKNPSGEWHNYDDKGPVIDAVVWYDGELWRAALDTQNLEDNPECGKLADFVPLTNYRIERKFGVFSTVDACTAVLNIYDEGNILSIVTDSSPHGTHVSGIATAFHQEAEGITVSPYTVRKALENTSLYVGECLADKLTTGQGLMQVDRAYEYVCQSRDIPIFQYNIKVNQSGKSSHIERRFIEVPLGASWAEATVRVSEFDTTRRFFLDTLQICPLRRPIKWESVATFSSPGAKTFSFRVVSGQTMELAVAQFWSSGLGSHDTTIVDFEISFHGIDVTKEEIILDGSDAPVRIDTEALLASEKLSPVALLNKLRVPYRPVDSKLITLTGTRDKLPSGKQTLALTLTYKFKLEDGANVKPQVPLLNNRIYDTKFESQFYMISDANKRVYSVGDVYPAASKLPKGDYTLQLYLRHDNVQYLEKLKQLVLFIEKTLEDKDVIRLNFFSEPDGPIMGNGSYKSSELVPGKKEAIYLAPPAKDKLPKAEYPQHTPLLAKILEGLHSRSKIDDKIKHSQEVIATADEVISSVDKDELAKFFSYKPDPEDEEAEKMKKKMETTRDQLAEALYSKGLALSEIESLKNSDKTETEAGAEGNIDEWTDVRKEASEESGSKQDTFEETFKELQKWVDVKSSKFGTLYVLREKRRGRLGTALKVLNDMILEDGDPPKKKLYEMKLSLLEEIGWTHLTAYEKQWMHVRFPSSLPLF
;
A
#
# COMPACT_ATOMS: atom_id res chain seq x y z
N MET A 1 -18.98 -20.37 -7.97
CA MET A 1 -19.38 -21.70 -7.45
C MET A 1 -20.87 -21.88 -7.69
N PRO A 2 -21.36 -23.04 -8.16
CA PRO A 2 -22.76 -23.20 -8.49
C PRO A 2 -23.60 -23.45 -7.24
N ILE A 3 -24.78 -22.82 -7.22
CA ILE A 3 -25.77 -22.85 -6.14
C ILE A 3 -26.44 -24.23 -6.13
N SER A 4 -26.29 -24.97 -5.02
CA SER A 4 -26.98 -26.23 -4.81
C SER A 4 -28.46 -26.00 -4.46
N SER A 5 -29.33 -26.67 -5.20
CA SER A 5 -30.78 -26.70 -5.05
C SER A 5 -31.22 -27.27 -3.70
N ILE A 6 -32.05 -26.55 -2.95
CA ILE A 6 -32.76 -27.05 -1.78
C ILE A 6 -34.04 -27.76 -2.24
N ALA A 7 -34.14 -29.06 -1.91
CA ALA A 7 -35.31 -29.89 -2.15
C ALA A 7 -36.43 -29.58 -1.13
N THR A 8 -37.64 -29.32 -1.61
CA THR A 8 -38.87 -29.19 -0.82
C THR A 8 -39.43 -30.55 -0.41
N VAL A 9 -39.64 -30.77 0.90
CA VAL A 9 -40.43 -31.87 1.45
C VAL A 9 -41.77 -31.32 1.93
N SER A 10 -42.87 -31.90 1.44
CA SER A 10 -44.26 -31.59 1.78
C SER A 10 -44.76 -32.43 2.96
N GLY A 11 -45.46 -31.83 3.93
CA GLY A 11 -46.20 -32.56 4.96
C GLY A 11 -47.24 -31.74 5.73
N GLY A 12 -48.51 -32.10 5.55
CA GLY A 12 -49.56 -32.21 6.59
C GLY A 12 -50.12 -30.93 7.24
N GLY A 13 -51.39 -30.62 6.96
CA GLY A 13 -52.09 -29.44 7.46
C GLY A 13 -52.74 -29.53 8.86
N GLY A 14 -53.21 -28.36 9.31
CA GLY A 14 -54.04 -28.12 10.49
C GLY A 14 -54.16 -26.60 10.69
N GLY A 15 -55.37 -26.05 10.55
CA GLY A 15 -55.62 -24.62 10.32
C GLY A 15 -55.66 -23.74 11.56
N ASP A 16 -55.28 -22.47 11.37
CA ASP A 16 -55.94 -21.27 11.88
C ASP A 16 -55.36 -20.02 11.18
N ALA A 17 -56.10 -18.92 11.23
CA ALA A 17 -56.13 -17.78 10.29
C ALA A 17 -54.87 -16.86 10.22
N ASP A 18 -53.69 -17.44 9.97
CA ASP A 18 -52.41 -16.75 9.67
C ASP A 18 -51.93 -16.97 8.21
N GLY A 19 -52.85 -17.43 7.35
CA GLY A 19 -52.54 -18.05 6.04
C GLY A 19 -52.05 -17.13 4.92
N ALA A 20 -51.93 -15.82 5.11
CA ALA A 20 -51.46 -14.92 4.04
C ALA A 20 -49.93 -14.89 3.90
N LEU A 21 -49.17 -15.22 4.95
CA LEU A 21 -47.70 -15.18 4.94
C LEU A 21 -47.03 -16.52 4.57
N ARG A 22 -47.74 -17.65 4.68
CA ARG A 22 -47.17 -18.99 4.42
C ARG A 22 -47.15 -19.43 2.94
N ASN A 23 -47.81 -18.69 2.06
CA ASN A 23 -47.85 -18.97 0.61
C ASN A 23 -47.05 -17.98 -0.24
N PHE A 24 -46.25 -17.09 0.37
CA PHE A 24 -45.42 -16.17 -0.37
C PHE A 24 -44.20 -16.93 -0.93
N LYS A 25 -44.34 -17.49 -2.13
CA LYS A 25 -43.19 -17.95 -2.92
C LYS A 25 -42.43 -16.72 -3.35
N LEU A 26 -41.29 -16.47 -2.70
CA LEU A 26 -40.27 -15.54 -3.18
C LEU A 26 -39.83 -16.01 -4.57
N ASN A 27 -40.43 -15.43 -5.61
CA ASN A 27 -39.85 -15.44 -6.94
C ASN A 27 -38.81 -14.32 -7.02
N GLU A 28 -37.94 -14.37 -8.02
CA GLU A 28 -36.86 -13.39 -8.20
C GLU A 28 -37.35 -11.94 -8.12
N SER A 29 -38.49 -11.62 -8.76
CA SER A 29 -39.05 -10.26 -8.74
C SER A 29 -39.51 -9.81 -7.34
N THR A 30 -40.18 -10.69 -6.58
CA THR A 30 -40.64 -10.39 -5.21
C THR A 30 -39.51 -10.39 -4.19
N PHE A 31 -38.46 -11.17 -4.42
CA PHE A 31 -37.24 -11.15 -3.61
C PHE A 31 -36.48 -9.84 -3.83
N LEU A 32 -36.24 -9.45 -5.07
CA LEU A 32 -35.59 -8.19 -5.42
C LEU A 32 -36.38 -6.98 -4.89
N ALA A 33 -37.71 -7.00 -4.96
CA ALA A 33 -38.57 -5.96 -4.40
C ALA A 33 -38.47 -5.85 -2.86
N SER A 34 -38.17 -6.95 -2.16
CA SER A 34 -38.02 -6.98 -0.70
C SER A 34 -36.65 -6.54 -0.18
N LEU A 35 -35.67 -6.32 -1.07
CA LEU A 35 -34.31 -5.92 -0.68
C LEU A 35 -34.24 -4.48 -0.14
N MET A 36 -35.23 -3.65 -0.43
CA MET A 36 -35.36 -2.29 0.10
C MET A 36 -36.66 -2.13 0.87
N PRO A 37 -36.65 -1.49 2.06
CA PRO A 37 -37.83 -1.37 2.91
C PRO A 37 -38.79 -0.25 2.44
N LYS A 38 -39.05 -0.14 1.13
CA LYS A 38 -39.80 0.98 0.53
C LYS A 38 -41.23 1.09 1.08
N LYS A 39 -41.87 -0.05 1.34
CA LYS A 39 -43.20 -0.13 1.92
C LYS A 39 -43.19 0.30 3.39
N GLU A 40 -42.21 -0.18 4.15
CA GLU A 40 -42.07 0.09 5.58
C GLU A 40 -41.70 1.55 5.86
N ILE A 41 -40.88 2.18 5.00
CA ILE A 41 -40.55 3.62 5.10
C ILE A 41 -41.62 4.53 4.47
N GLY A 42 -42.71 3.97 3.94
CA GLY A 42 -43.78 4.75 3.30
C GLY A 42 -43.41 5.39 1.96
N ALA A 43 -42.28 5.01 1.34
CA ALA A 43 -41.86 5.56 0.05
C ALA A 43 -42.79 5.12 -1.10
N ASP A 44 -43.27 3.88 -1.09
CA ASP A 44 -44.20 3.40 -2.12
C ASP A 44 -45.52 4.18 -2.08
N ARG A 45 -46.10 4.37 -0.87
CA ARG A 45 -47.30 5.20 -0.68
C ARG A 45 -47.09 6.64 -1.12
N PHE A 46 -45.91 7.20 -0.81
CA PHE A 46 -45.57 8.55 -1.19
C PHE A 46 -45.52 8.71 -2.71
N ILE A 47 -44.86 7.80 -3.43
CA ILE A 47 -44.79 7.83 -4.90
C ILE A 47 -46.14 7.52 -5.55
N GLU A 48 -46.94 6.61 -4.98
CA GLU A 48 -48.32 6.37 -5.46
C GLU A 48 -49.19 7.63 -5.35
N ALA A 49 -49.06 8.39 -4.26
CA ALA A 49 -49.78 9.64 -4.04
C ALA A 49 -49.19 10.82 -4.83
N HIS A 50 -47.89 10.80 -5.09
CA HIS A 50 -47.15 11.84 -5.81
C HIS A 50 -46.28 11.22 -6.93
N PRO A 51 -46.88 10.74 -8.03
CA PRO A 51 -46.15 10.01 -9.08
C PRO A 51 -45.01 10.79 -9.75
N GLU A 52 -45.09 12.12 -9.71
CA GLU A 52 -44.10 13.03 -10.28
C GLU A 52 -42.94 13.33 -9.31
N TYR A 53 -43.00 12.86 -8.05
CA TYR A 53 -42.00 13.13 -7.00
C TYR A 53 -40.99 11.98 -6.88
N ASP A 54 -40.63 11.40 -8.01
CA ASP A 54 -39.67 10.30 -8.17
C ASP A 54 -38.19 10.74 -8.15
N GLY A 55 -37.94 12.01 -7.77
CA GLY A 55 -36.62 12.61 -7.71
C GLY A 55 -36.14 13.28 -8.99
N ARG A 56 -36.97 13.29 -10.04
CA ARG A 56 -36.68 14.06 -11.26
C ARG A 56 -36.36 15.52 -10.94
N GLY A 57 -35.36 16.10 -11.62
CA GLY A 57 -34.95 17.48 -11.38
C GLY A 57 -34.12 17.70 -10.11
N VAL A 58 -33.59 16.64 -9.49
CA VAL A 58 -32.63 16.73 -8.37
C VAL A 58 -31.36 15.98 -8.71
N ILE A 59 -30.22 16.54 -8.29
CA ILE A 59 -28.90 15.94 -8.46
C ILE A 59 -28.36 15.55 -7.10
N ILE A 60 -27.92 14.29 -6.97
CA ILE A 60 -27.28 13.76 -5.76
C ILE A 60 -25.78 13.62 -6.04
N ALA A 61 -24.95 14.01 -5.08
CA ALA A 61 -23.52 13.69 -5.10
C ALA A 61 -23.26 12.45 -4.23
N ILE A 62 -22.56 11.45 -4.78
CA ILE A 62 -22.19 10.23 -4.07
C ILE A 62 -20.69 10.28 -3.79
N PHE A 63 -20.32 10.39 -2.50
CA PHE A 63 -18.93 10.36 -2.06
C PHE A 63 -18.64 8.97 -1.50
N ASP A 64 -18.04 8.13 -2.34
CA ASP A 64 -17.80 6.72 -2.04
C ASP A 64 -16.56 6.22 -2.81
N SER A 65 -16.32 4.93 -2.77
CA SER A 65 -15.26 4.16 -3.44
C SER A 65 -15.33 4.10 -4.98
N GLY A 66 -16.03 5.05 -5.61
CA GLY A 66 -16.36 5.04 -7.04
C GLY A 66 -17.63 4.24 -7.37
N MET A 67 -18.11 4.38 -8.60
CA MET A 67 -19.28 3.64 -9.11
C MET A 67 -19.08 3.24 -10.56
N ASP A 68 -19.73 2.15 -10.99
CA ASP A 68 -19.73 1.66 -12.38
C ASP A 68 -20.89 2.26 -13.20
N PRO A 69 -20.62 3.13 -14.20
CA PRO A 69 -21.67 3.77 -15.00
C PRO A 69 -22.36 2.78 -15.93
N ALA A 70 -21.74 1.62 -16.21
CA ALA A 70 -22.31 0.58 -17.04
C ALA A 70 -23.35 -0.27 -16.30
N ALA A 71 -23.40 -0.20 -14.96
CA ALA A 71 -24.28 -1.02 -14.14
C ALA A 71 -25.76 -0.79 -14.46
N ALA A 72 -26.52 -1.88 -14.59
CA ALA A 72 -27.95 -1.85 -14.87
C ALA A 72 -28.71 -1.04 -13.81
N GLY A 73 -29.52 -0.07 -14.27
CA GLY A 73 -30.30 0.83 -13.41
C GLY A 73 -29.62 2.16 -13.08
N LEU A 74 -28.39 2.37 -13.59
CA LEU A 74 -27.65 3.64 -13.50
C LEU A 74 -27.55 4.40 -14.83
N GLN A 75 -28.04 3.84 -15.94
CA GLN A 75 -27.92 4.48 -17.26
C GLN A 75 -28.90 5.65 -17.42
N VAL A 76 -30.18 5.43 -17.12
CA VAL A 76 -31.25 6.41 -17.36
C VAL A 76 -32.13 6.62 -16.14
N THR A 77 -32.66 7.83 -16.01
CA THR A 77 -33.71 8.20 -15.06
C THR A 77 -35.07 7.69 -15.53
N THR A 78 -36.09 7.86 -14.68
CA THR A 78 -37.49 7.52 -14.99
C THR A 78 -38.06 8.30 -16.18
N ASP A 79 -37.53 9.49 -16.47
CA ASP A 79 -37.88 10.31 -17.64
C ASP A 79 -36.92 10.14 -18.83
N GLY A 80 -36.09 9.09 -18.81
CA GLY A 80 -35.21 8.70 -19.92
C GLY A 80 -33.96 9.58 -20.11
N LYS A 81 -33.68 10.50 -19.17
CA LYS A 81 -32.46 11.31 -19.17
C LYS A 81 -31.27 10.52 -18.62
N PRO A 82 -30.02 10.88 -18.95
CA PRO A 82 -28.85 10.27 -18.32
C PRO A 82 -28.89 10.44 -16.80
N LYS A 83 -28.74 9.34 -16.05
CA LYS A 83 -28.81 9.37 -14.57
C LYS A 83 -27.48 9.77 -13.93
N VAL A 84 -26.36 9.27 -14.45
CA VAL A 84 -25.03 9.67 -13.97
C VAL A 84 -24.53 10.88 -14.74
N LEU A 85 -24.44 12.02 -14.06
CA LEU A 85 -24.05 13.31 -14.64
C LEU A 85 -22.56 13.64 -14.47
N ASP A 86 -21.85 13.00 -13.55
CA ASP A 86 -20.40 13.16 -13.45
C ASP A 86 -19.80 12.02 -12.64
N VAL A 87 -18.53 11.72 -12.88
CA VAL A 87 -17.75 10.71 -12.13
C VAL A 87 -16.33 11.25 -12.00
N ILE A 88 -15.88 11.44 -10.77
CA ILE A 88 -14.62 12.11 -10.45
C ILE A 88 -13.87 11.29 -9.40
N ASP A 89 -12.59 11.00 -9.65
CA ASP A 89 -11.66 10.57 -8.61
C ASP A 89 -11.07 11.81 -7.91
N CYS A 90 -11.51 12.06 -6.68
CA CYS A 90 -11.01 13.18 -5.88
C CYS A 90 -9.73 12.83 -5.08
N THR A 91 -9.25 11.60 -5.16
CA THR A 91 -8.07 11.14 -4.40
C THR A 91 -6.75 11.48 -5.09
N GLY A 92 -6.77 11.68 -6.41
CA GLY A 92 -5.57 11.84 -7.24
C GLY A 92 -4.93 10.50 -7.63
N SER A 93 -5.44 9.36 -7.15
CA SER A 93 -4.85 8.04 -7.39
C SER A 93 -4.81 7.63 -8.85
N GLY A 94 -5.79 8.08 -9.64
CA GLY A 94 -5.86 7.85 -11.09
C GLY A 94 -5.22 8.94 -11.95
N ASP A 95 -4.49 9.91 -11.37
CA ASP A 95 -3.86 10.99 -12.12
C ASP A 95 -2.60 10.53 -12.87
N ILE A 96 -2.49 10.99 -14.11
CA ILE A 96 -1.42 10.67 -15.06
C ILE A 96 -0.84 11.96 -15.63
N ASP A 97 0.48 12.12 -15.58
CA ASP A 97 1.21 13.30 -16.09
C ASP A 97 1.42 13.25 -17.62
N THR A 98 0.55 13.88 -18.39
CA THR A 98 0.63 13.90 -19.87
C THR A 98 1.37 15.15 -20.40
N SER A 99 2.29 15.74 -19.62
CA SER A 99 3.00 16.97 -20.02
C SER A 99 4.03 16.80 -21.16
N LYS A 100 4.46 15.57 -21.48
CA LYS A 100 5.43 15.31 -22.56
C LYS A 100 4.75 15.28 -23.92
N VAL A 101 5.27 16.06 -24.86
CA VAL A 101 4.71 16.19 -26.23
C VAL A 101 5.60 15.48 -27.27
N VAL A 102 4.98 14.76 -28.21
CA VAL A 102 5.61 14.02 -29.32
C VAL A 102 4.89 14.29 -30.65
N LYS A 103 5.53 13.96 -31.78
CA LYS A 103 4.94 14.03 -33.13
C LYS A 103 4.93 12.65 -33.77
N ALA A 104 3.93 12.38 -34.60
CA ALA A 104 3.88 11.16 -35.39
C ALA A 104 4.99 11.15 -36.46
N ASP A 105 5.52 9.97 -36.75
CA ASP A 105 6.46 9.75 -37.84
C ASP A 105 5.75 9.72 -39.22
N ALA A 106 6.53 9.47 -40.28
CA ALA A 106 6.02 9.44 -41.65
C ALA A 106 4.99 8.32 -41.90
N ASP A 107 5.01 7.27 -41.09
CA ASP A 107 4.10 6.12 -41.16
C ASP A 107 2.86 6.32 -40.27
N GLY A 108 2.72 7.49 -39.63
CA GLY A 108 1.60 7.81 -38.76
C GLY A 108 1.66 7.14 -37.40
N CYS A 109 2.85 6.73 -36.96
CA CYS A 109 3.07 6.09 -35.67
C CYS A 109 3.73 7.04 -34.66
N ILE A 110 3.48 6.82 -33.38
CA ILE A 110 4.19 7.48 -32.28
C ILE A 110 4.87 6.43 -31.40
N GLY A 111 6.06 6.74 -30.88
CA GLY A 111 6.72 5.88 -29.91
C GLY A 111 6.02 5.98 -28.54
N GLY A 112 5.36 4.91 -28.10
CA GLY A 112 4.84 4.77 -26.75
C GLY A 112 5.97 4.74 -25.73
N ALA A 113 5.72 5.20 -24.50
CA ALA A 113 6.74 5.10 -23.44
C ALA A 113 7.06 3.65 -23.08
N SER A 114 6.17 2.73 -23.42
CA SER A 114 6.44 1.30 -23.35
C SER A 114 7.51 0.78 -24.31
N GLY A 115 7.92 1.59 -25.30
CA GLY A 115 8.74 1.18 -26.42
C GLY A 115 7.92 0.62 -27.60
N ALA A 116 6.59 0.50 -27.46
CA ALA A 116 5.72 0.10 -28.55
C ALA A 116 5.62 1.21 -29.61
N SER A 117 5.48 0.79 -30.87
CA SER A 117 5.09 1.70 -31.96
C SER A 117 3.57 1.76 -32.01
N LEU A 118 2.99 2.91 -31.70
CA LEU A 118 1.54 3.10 -31.60
C LEU A 118 1.03 3.73 -32.90
N ALA A 119 0.26 2.96 -33.68
CA ALA A 119 -0.39 3.48 -34.88
C ALA A 119 -1.53 4.42 -34.51
N VAL A 120 -1.49 5.66 -35.02
CA VAL A 120 -2.52 6.66 -34.81
C VAL A 120 -3.59 6.53 -35.89
N ASN A 121 -4.87 6.64 -35.51
CA ASN A 121 -5.95 6.64 -36.48
C ASN A 121 -5.95 7.94 -37.31
N PRO A 122 -5.82 7.88 -38.65
CA PRO A 122 -5.81 9.09 -39.48
C PRO A 122 -7.12 9.88 -39.46
N SER A 123 -8.22 9.26 -39.01
CA SER A 123 -9.53 9.93 -38.87
C SER A 123 -9.62 10.84 -37.65
N TRP A 124 -8.70 10.74 -36.69
CA TRP A 124 -8.70 11.59 -35.51
C TRP A 124 -8.24 13.00 -35.86
N LYS A 125 -9.07 13.99 -35.52
CA LYS A 125 -8.74 15.40 -35.73
C LYS A 125 -7.72 15.81 -34.66
N ASN A 126 -6.57 16.30 -35.09
CA ASN A 126 -5.54 16.89 -34.23
C ASN A 126 -4.92 18.11 -34.93
N PRO A 127 -5.49 19.31 -34.78
CA PRO A 127 -5.06 20.50 -35.53
C PRO A 127 -3.62 20.97 -35.22
N SER A 128 -3.08 20.67 -34.03
CA SER A 128 -1.71 21.04 -33.67
C SER A 128 -0.66 20.12 -34.30
N GLY A 129 -1.05 18.88 -34.66
CA GLY A 129 -0.13 17.83 -35.08
C GLY A 129 0.77 17.32 -33.94
N GLU A 130 0.45 17.67 -32.70
CA GLU A 130 1.21 17.35 -31.49
C GLU A 130 0.41 16.39 -30.60
N TRP A 131 1.07 15.38 -30.05
CA TRP A 131 0.48 14.33 -29.23
C TRP A 131 1.09 14.36 -27.84
N HIS A 132 0.27 14.29 -26.80
CA HIS A 132 0.76 14.19 -25.43
C HIS A 132 0.93 12.72 -25.06
N ASN A 133 2.12 12.35 -24.57
CA ASN A 133 2.54 11.00 -24.24
C ASN A 133 2.97 10.93 -22.76
N TYR A 134 2.73 9.80 -22.10
CA TYR A 134 3.01 9.58 -20.67
C TYR A 134 3.96 8.39 -20.45
N ASP A 135 4.65 8.35 -19.30
CA ASP A 135 5.53 7.26 -18.84
C ASP A 135 5.38 7.00 -17.32
N ASP A 136 4.73 5.88 -16.91
CA ASP A 136 5.07 5.03 -15.72
C ASP A 136 4.12 3.80 -15.62
N LYS A 137 4.59 2.67 -15.07
CA LYS A 137 4.06 1.31 -15.36
C LYS A 137 3.64 0.46 -14.15
N GLY A 138 2.34 0.48 -13.85
CA GLY A 138 1.57 -0.66 -13.30
C GLY A 138 1.16 -1.63 -14.42
N PRO A 139 -0.02 -2.31 -14.42
CA PRO A 139 -0.53 -2.93 -15.65
C PRO A 139 -0.43 -1.91 -16.79
N VAL A 140 0.30 -2.30 -17.85
CA VAL A 140 0.92 -1.35 -18.76
C VAL A 140 -0.04 -0.97 -19.87
N ILE A 141 -0.51 0.28 -19.84
CA ILE A 141 -1.44 0.85 -20.82
C ILE A 141 -0.84 2.19 -21.25
N ASP A 142 -0.52 2.34 -22.53
CA ASP A 142 -0.09 3.63 -23.07
C ASP A 142 -1.34 4.53 -23.24
N ALA A 143 -1.23 5.81 -22.83
CA ALA A 143 -2.33 6.77 -22.92
C ALA A 143 -1.90 7.99 -23.76
N VAL A 144 -2.80 8.48 -24.61
CA VAL A 144 -2.53 9.63 -25.47
C VAL A 144 -3.65 10.65 -25.34
N VAL A 145 -3.25 11.91 -25.14
CA VAL A 145 -4.17 13.05 -24.99
C VAL A 145 -3.91 14.07 -26.10
N TRP A 146 -4.96 14.63 -26.69
CA TRP A 146 -4.86 15.68 -27.70
C TRP A 146 -6.11 16.57 -27.73
N TYR A 147 -6.00 17.74 -28.37
CA TYR A 147 -7.13 18.63 -28.61
C TYR A 147 -7.65 18.44 -30.04
N ASP A 148 -8.94 18.13 -30.21
CA ASP A 148 -9.53 17.82 -31.53
C ASP A 148 -10.04 19.05 -32.30
N GLY A 149 -9.90 20.24 -31.71
CA GLY A 149 -10.44 21.50 -32.21
C GLY A 149 -11.71 21.97 -31.50
N GLU A 150 -12.35 21.08 -30.73
CA GLU A 150 -13.52 21.39 -29.89
C GLU A 150 -13.28 20.96 -28.44
N LEU A 151 -12.84 19.72 -28.23
CA LEU A 151 -12.66 19.08 -26.92
C LEU A 151 -11.27 18.45 -26.77
N TRP A 152 -10.80 18.36 -25.52
CA TRP A 152 -9.69 17.49 -25.19
C TRP A 152 -10.15 16.03 -25.24
N ARG A 153 -9.36 15.17 -25.89
CA ARG A 153 -9.61 13.75 -26.12
C ARG A 153 -8.50 12.91 -25.54
N ALA A 154 -8.84 11.70 -25.11
CA ALA A 154 -7.89 10.71 -24.64
C ALA A 154 -8.23 9.32 -25.20
N ALA A 155 -7.19 8.54 -25.50
CA ALA A 155 -7.28 7.13 -25.88
C ALA A 155 -6.29 6.29 -25.08
N LEU A 156 -6.66 5.04 -24.79
CA LEU A 156 -5.87 4.08 -24.02
C LEU A 156 -5.53 2.86 -24.88
N ASP A 157 -4.28 2.39 -24.81
CA ASP A 157 -3.84 1.16 -25.45
C ASP A 157 -4.06 -0.06 -24.53
N THR A 158 -5.19 -0.73 -24.71
CA THR A 158 -5.60 -1.88 -23.90
C THR A 158 -5.08 -3.22 -24.41
N GLN A 159 -4.24 -3.25 -25.46
CA GLN A 159 -3.80 -4.49 -26.12
C GLN A 159 -3.23 -5.52 -25.16
N ASN A 160 -2.40 -5.08 -24.20
CA ASN A 160 -1.74 -5.98 -23.25
C ASN A 160 -2.71 -6.70 -22.29
N LEU A 161 -4.01 -6.38 -22.34
CA LEU A 161 -5.06 -6.96 -21.50
C LEU A 161 -6.00 -7.91 -22.27
N GLU A 162 -5.79 -8.11 -23.57
CA GLU A 162 -6.61 -9.02 -24.40
C GLU A 162 -5.81 -10.21 -24.94
N ASP A 163 -6.48 -11.36 -25.17
CA ASP A 163 -5.85 -12.63 -25.57
C ASP A 163 -5.41 -12.69 -27.06
N ASN A 164 -5.66 -11.64 -27.86
CA ASN A 164 -5.40 -11.64 -29.30
C ASN A 164 -4.17 -10.79 -29.70
N PRO A 165 -3.02 -11.40 -30.03
CA PRO A 165 -1.80 -10.67 -30.39
C PRO A 165 -1.82 -10.01 -31.78
N GLU A 166 -2.84 -10.28 -32.62
CA GLU A 166 -2.92 -9.69 -33.97
C GLU A 166 -3.73 -8.38 -34.05
N CYS A 167 -4.29 -7.88 -32.95
CA CYS A 167 -4.78 -6.49 -32.92
C CYS A 167 -4.63 -5.81 -31.55
N GLY A 168 -3.75 -4.82 -31.52
CA GLY A 168 -3.84 -3.68 -30.64
C GLY A 168 -3.47 -2.46 -31.45
N LYS A 169 -4.42 -1.57 -31.63
CA LYS A 169 -4.12 -0.25 -32.12
C LYS A 169 -4.78 0.70 -31.17
N LEU A 170 -3.99 1.60 -30.60
CA LEU A 170 -4.51 2.85 -30.04
C LEU A 170 -5.61 3.42 -30.98
N ALA A 171 -5.42 3.31 -32.30
CA ALA A 171 -6.38 3.67 -33.33
C ALA A 171 -7.79 3.04 -33.24
N ASP A 172 -7.93 1.87 -32.61
CA ASP A 172 -9.19 1.13 -32.45
C ASP A 172 -9.91 1.49 -31.15
N PHE A 173 -9.21 2.11 -30.18
CA PHE A 173 -9.84 2.63 -28.97
C PHE A 173 -10.72 3.84 -29.32
N VAL A 174 -11.96 3.83 -28.85
CA VAL A 174 -12.89 4.94 -29.07
C VAL A 174 -12.45 6.14 -28.21
N PRO A 175 -12.05 7.27 -28.80
CA PRO A 175 -11.57 8.41 -28.01
C PRO A 175 -12.63 8.93 -27.05
N LEU A 176 -12.24 9.10 -25.79
CA LEU A 176 -13.09 9.64 -24.74
C LEU A 176 -12.70 11.08 -24.42
N THR A 177 -13.56 11.79 -23.70
CA THR A 177 -13.34 13.14 -23.16
C THR A 177 -13.87 13.15 -21.72
N ASN A 178 -13.82 14.28 -21.03
CA ASN A 178 -14.37 14.42 -19.68
C ASN A 178 -15.78 13.84 -19.62
N TYR A 179 -16.01 12.90 -18.70
CA TYR A 179 -17.25 12.13 -18.61
C TYR A 179 -18.47 13.05 -18.58
N ARG A 180 -18.43 14.09 -17.74
CA ARG A 180 -18.64 15.49 -18.14
C ARG A 180 -19.58 15.91 -19.26
N ILE A 181 -19.14 15.58 -20.46
CA ILE A 181 -19.54 16.24 -21.69
C ILE A 181 -20.32 15.24 -22.53
N GLU A 182 -19.78 14.03 -22.70
CA GLU A 182 -20.35 13.01 -23.58
C GLU A 182 -20.95 11.79 -22.86
N ARG A 183 -20.62 11.57 -21.59
CA ARG A 183 -21.16 10.49 -20.73
C ARG A 183 -20.85 9.11 -21.31
N LYS A 184 -19.65 9.01 -21.90
CA LYS A 184 -19.10 7.78 -22.46
C LYS A 184 -18.04 7.22 -21.51
N PHE A 185 -17.97 5.91 -21.47
CA PHE A 185 -17.00 5.13 -20.71
C PHE A 185 -16.33 4.11 -21.63
N GLY A 186 -15.14 3.67 -21.26
CA GLY A 186 -14.41 2.58 -21.89
C GLY A 186 -14.40 1.34 -20.99
N VAL A 187 -13.95 0.22 -21.54
CA VAL A 187 -13.71 -1.02 -20.78
C VAL A 187 -12.29 -1.46 -21.06
N PHE A 188 -11.53 -1.78 -20.02
CA PHE A 188 -10.12 -2.15 -20.15
C PHE A 188 -9.92 -3.49 -20.86
N SER A 189 -10.73 -4.50 -20.54
CA SER A 189 -10.73 -5.78 -21.23
C SER A 189 -12.09 -6.45 -21.07
N THR A 190 -12.47 -7.29 -22.04
CA THR A 190 -13.69 -8.08 -21.93
C THR A 190 -13.60 -9.17 -20.86
N VAL A 191 -12.38 -9.50 -20.41
CA VAL A 191 -12.12 -10.55 -19.40
C VAL A 191 -12.33 -9.98 -17.99
N ASP A 192 -11.79 -8.79 -17.72
CA ASP A 192 -11.86 -8.17 -16.40
C ASP A 192 -13.13 -7.33 -16.21
N ALA A 193 -13.80 -6.96 -17.32
CA ALA A 193 -15.01 -6.13 -17.35
C ALA A 193 -14.87 -4.82 -16.55
N CYS A 194 -13.65 -4.31 -16.44
CA CYS A 194 -13.34 -3.11 -15.67
C CYS A 194 -13.69 -1.86 -16.50
N THR A 195 -14.77 -1.20 -16.12
CA THR A 195 -15.23 0.06 -16.72
C THR A 195 -14.36 1.23 -16.25
N ALA A 196 -13.96 2.09 -17.19
CA ALA A 196 -13.21 3.30 -16.88
C ALA A 196 -13.86 4.53 -17.51
N VAL A 197 -13.85 5.65 -16.78
CA VAL A 197 -14.13 6.98 -17.33
C VAL A 197 -12.87 7.83 -17.32
N LEU A 198 -12.78 8.77 -18.26
CA LEU A 198 -11.65 9.67 -18.40
C LEU A 198 -12.06 11.11 -18.10
N ASN A 199 -11.19 11.85 -17.40
CA ASN A 199 -11.29 13.28 -17.23
C ASN A 199 -9.95 13.94 -17.53
N ILE A 200 -9.97 15.04 -18.28
CA ILE A 200 -8.77 15.76 -18.69
C ILE A 200 -8.79 17.13 -18.02
N TYR A 201 -7.68 17.46 -17.37
CA TYR A 201 -7.49 18.69 -16.60
C TYR A 201 -6.26 19.45 -17.10
N ASP A 202 -6.15 20.70 -16.64
CA ASP A 202 -4.97 21.55 -16.82
C ASP A 202 -4.48 21.61 -18.27
N GLU A 203 -5.41 21.86 -19.20
CA GLU A 203 -5.13 22.01 -20.63
C GLU A 203 -4.44 20.77 -21.24
N GLY A 204 -4.86 19.57 -20.83
CA GLY A 204 -4.36 18.32 -21.40
C GLY A 204 -3.13 17.76 -20.69
N ASN A 205 -2.61 18.44 -19.66
CA ASN A 205 -1.43 18.00 -18.92
C ASN A 205 -1.72 16.91 -17.87
N ILE A 206 -2.98 16.74 -17.48
CA ILE A 206 -3.36 15.67 -16.54
C ILE A 206 -4.56 14.90 -17.09
N LEU A 207 -4.37 13.60 -17.27
CA LEU A 207 -5.43 12.63 -17.50
C LEU A 207 -5.76 11.93 -16.18
N SER A 208 -7.03 11.90 -15.81
CA SER A 208 -7.54 11.20 -14.64
C SER A 208 -8.40 10.03 -15.12
N ILE A 209 -7.95 8.81 -14.79
CA ILE A 209 -8.70 7.57 -15.04
C ILE A 209 -9.50 7.26 -13.78
N VAL A 210 -10.82 7.10 -13.92
CA VAL A 210 -11.70 6.77 -12.80
C VAL A 210 -12.35 5.42 -13.04
N THR A 211 -12.15 4.51 -12.10
CA THR A 211 -12.76 3.17 -12.01
C THR A 211 -13.40 3.02 -10.64
N ASP A 212 -14.39 2.13 -10.48
CA ASP A 212 -14.81 1.73 -9.15
C ASP A 212 -13.69 0.93 -8.47
N SER A 213 -13.40 1.28 -7.21
CA SER A 213 -12.43 0.55 -6.38
C SER A 213 -13.11 -0.52 -5.53
N SER A 214 -14.44 -0.51 -5.47
CA SER A 214 -15.28 -1.43 -4.71
C SER A 214 -16.72 -1.34 -5.20
N PRO A 215 -17.49 -2.44 -5.15
CA PRO A 215 -18.91 -2.44 -5.54
C PRO A 215 -19.79 -1.56 -4.62
N HIS A 216 -19.28 -1.05 -3.51
CA HIS A 216 -20.06 -0.32 -2.52
C HIS A 216 -20.71 0.95 -3.12
N GLY A 217 -19.95 1.80 -3.81
CA GLY A 217 -20.49 3.04 -4.37
C GLY A 217 -21.49 2.82 -5.49
N THR A 218 -21.34 1.76 -6.29
CA THR A 218 -22.34 1.32 -7.28
C THR A 218 -23.66 0.95 -6.62
N HIS A 219 -23.63 0.16 -5.53
CA HIS A 219 -24.83 -0.18 -4.77
C HIS A 219 -25.49 1.05 -4.14
N VAL A 220 -24.71 1.94 -3.51
CA VAL A 220 -25.20 3.20 -2.91
C VAL A 220 -25.90 4.07 -3.97
N SER A 221 -25.31 4.18 -5.16
CA SER A 221 -25.90 4.92 -6.28
C SER A 221 -27.20 4.28 -6.78
N GLY A 222 -27.32 2.95 -6.71
CA GLY A 222 -28.52 2.20 -7.10
C GLY A 222 -29.70 2.40 -6.15
N ILE A 223 -29.46 2.64 -4.86
CA ILE A 223 -30.50 2.81 -3.83
C ILE A 223 -30.83 4.29 -3.52
N ALA A 224 -30.00 5.23 -3.96
CA ALA A 224 -30.21 6.65 -3.71
C ALA A 224 -31.48 7.17 -4.39
N THR A 225 -32.21 8.04 -3.69
CA THR A 225 -33.41 8.73 -4.16
C THR A 225 -33.40 10.20 -3.70
N ALA A 226 -34.14 11.07 -4.38
CA ALA A 226 -34.19 12.50 -4.08
C ALA A 226 -35.61 13.06 -4.21
N PHE A 227 -35.81 14.27 -3.70
CA PHE A 227 -37.09 14.99 -3.74
C PHE A 227 -36.93 16.37 -4.39
N HIS A 228 -37.81 16.70 -5.34
CA HIS A 228 -37.75 17.94 -6.13
C HIS A 228 -38.44 19.11 -5.44
N GLN A 229 -37.65 20.10 -5.02
CA GLN A 229 -38.09 21.24 -4.23
C GLN A 229 -39.07 22.19 -4.95
N GLU A 230 -38.98 22.32 -6.28
CA GLU A 230 -39.75 23.33 -7.02
C GLU A 230 -41.22 22.93 -7.25
N ALA A 231 -41.62 21.72 -6.88
CA ALA A 231 -42.96 21.21 -7.14
C ALA A 231 -44.08 21.98 -6.41
N GLU A 232 -43.81 22.60 -5.23
CA GLU A 232 -44.87 23.24 -4.41
C GLU A 232 -44.49 24.57 -3.72
N GLY A 233 -43.34 25.17 -4.07
CA GLY A 233 -42.88 26.42 -3.46
C GLY A 233 -42.55 26.32 -1.96
N ILE A 234 -42.30 25.11 -1.46
CA ILE A 234 -41.96 24.82 -0.06
C ILE A 234 -40.48 25.17 0.16
N THR A 235 -40.20 26.09 1.09
CA THR A 235 -38.82 26.40 1.49
C THR A 235 -38.28 25.29 2.38
N VAL A 236 -37.46 24.41 1.82
CA VAL A 236 -36.76 23.36 2.57
C VAL A 236 -35.33 23.77 2.89
N SER A 237 -34.82 23.28 4.01
CA SER A 237 -33.42 23.37 4.43
C SER A 237 -33.00 22.01 4.99
N PRO A 238 -31.69 21.69 5.03
CA PRO A 238 -31.24 20.46 5.68
C PRO A 238 -31.75 20.31 7.12
N TYR A 239 -31.92 21.43 7.84
CA TYR A 239 -32.48 21.44 9.19
C TYR A 239 -33.97 21.08 9.22
N THR A 240 -34.79 21.66 8.35
CA THR A 240 -36.24 21.39 8.33
C THR A 240 -36.55 19.96 7.86
N VAL A 241 -35.80 19.45 6.87
CA VAL A 241 -35.91 18.05 6.43
C VAL A 241 -35.51 17.10 7.55
N ARG A 242 -34.34 17.31 8.18
CA ARG A 242 -33.90 16.50 9.33
C ARG A 242 -34.95 16.51 10.44
N LYS A 243 -35.49 17.69 10.77
CA LYS A 243 -36.48 17.83 11.83
C LYS A 243 -37.79 17.12 11.51
N ALA A 244 -38.25 17.18 10.27
CA ALA A 244 -39.44 16.45 9.83
C ALA A 244 -39.22 14.94 10.01
N LEU A 245 -38.09 14.43 9.50
CA LEU A 245 -37.71 13.02 9.65
C LEU A 245 -37.63 12.59 11.12
N GLU A 246 -36.99 13.39 11.98
CA GLU A 246 -36.87 13.11 13.42
C GLU A 246 -38.24 13.07 14.13
N ASN A 247 -39.21 13.88 13.70
CA ASN A 247 -40.54 13.96 14.34
C ASN A 247 -41.57 12.97 13.77
N THR A 248 -41.32 12.39 12.60
CA THR A 248 -42.29 11.51 11.92
C THR A 248 -41.84 10.06 11.80
N SER A 249 -40.58 9.77 12.14
CA SER A 249 -40.04 8.41 12.16
C SER A 249 -40.86 7.49 13.07
N LEU A 250 -41.03 6.25 12.64
CA LEU A 250 -41.65 5.19 13.44
C LEU A 250 -40.60 4.57 14.35
N TYR A 251 -40.92 4.51 15.63
CA TYR A 251 -40.06 3.81 16.58
C TYR A 251 -39.85 2.35 16.17
N VAL A 252 -38.58 1.92 16.13
CA VAL A 252 -38.19 0.52 15.84
C VAL A 252 -37.60 -0.08 17.10
N GLY A 253 -38.07 -1.27 17.42
CA GLY A 253 -37.75 -1.93 18.68
C GLY A 253 -38.73 -1.52 19.78
N GLU A 254 -38.54 -2.10 20.95
CA GLU A 254 -39.44 -1.88 22.09
C GLU A 254 -38.68 -1.36 23.31
N CYS A 255 -37.34 -1.40 23.32
CA CYS A 255 -36.54 -0.99 24.46
C CYS A 255 -35.82 0.33 24.18
N LEU A 256 -35.66 1.18 25.20
CA LEU A 256 -34.99 2.48 25.08
C LEU A 256 -33.59 2.40 24.47
N ALA A 257 -32.88 1.28 24.63
CA ALA A 257 -31.55 1.06 24.07
C ALA A 257 -31.57 0.96 22.54
N ASP A 258 -32.69 0.59 21.92
CA ASP A 258 -32.85 0.54 20.45
C ASP A 258 -32.70 1.94 19.83
N LYS A 259 -32.95 3.01 20.59
CA LYS A 259 -32.66 4.40 20.16
C LYS A 259 -31.19 4.69 19.97
N LEU A 260 -30.30 4.00 20.68
CA LEU A 260 -28.86 4.16 20.48
C LEU A 260 -28.42 3.63 19.11
N THR A 261 -29.17 2.66 18.57
CA THR A 261 -28.92 2.06 17.26
C THR A 261 -29.69 2.76 16.15
N THR A 262 -30.97 3.06 16.36
CA THR A 262 -31.91 3.52 15.32
C THR A 262 -32.26 5.01 15.41
N GLY A 263 -31.79 5.73 16.43
CA GLY A 263 -32.11 7.14 16.65
C GLY A 263 -33.59 7.36 16.95
N GLN A 264 -34.29 8.09 16.07
CA GLN A 264 -35.74 8.30 16.17
C GLN A 264 -36.55 7.16 15.51
N GLY A 265 -35.89 6.11 15.03
CA GLY A 265 -36.50 4.93 14.44
C GLY A 265 -36.46 4.93 12.91
N LEU A 266 -37.39 4.19 12.29
CA LEU A 266 -37.50 4.04 10.85
C LEU A 266 -38.13 5.28 10.23
N MET A 267 -37.41 5.89 9.28
CA MET A 267 -37.90 7.01 8.49
C MET A 267 -39.29 6.73 7.87
N GLN A 268 -40.16 7.74 7.83
CA GLN A 268 -41.45 7.71 7.13
C GLN A 268 -41.52 8.87 6.12
N VAL A 269 -41.32 8.57 4.84
CA VAL A 269 -41.18 9.57 3.77
C VAL A 269 -42.46 10.38 3.60
N ASP A 270 -43.60 9.70 3.50
CA ASP A 270 -44.94 10.31 3.37
C ASP A 270 -45.26 11.26 4.53
N ARG A 271 -45.08 10.80 5.77
CA ARG A 271 -45.35 11.62 6.96
C ARG A 271 -44.37 12.77 7.10
N ALA A 272 -43.09 12.57 6.80
CA ALA A 272 -42.10 13.65 6.81
C ALA A 272 -42.49 14.74 5.82
N TYR A 273 -42.96 14.37 4.63
CA TYR A 273 -43.49 15.31 3.65
C TYR A 273 -44.69 16.10 4.18
N GLU A 274 -45.69 15.42 4.74
CA GLU A 274 -46.86 16.06 5.35
C GLU A 274 -46.45 17.05 6.46
N TYR A 275 -45.49 16.66 7.31
CA TYR A 275 -44.97 17.51 8.37
C TYR A 275 -44.32 18.78 7.81
N VAL A 276 -43.51 18.66 6.76
CA VAL A 276 -42.90 19.83 6.09
C VAL A 276 -43.98 20.75 5.52
N CYS A 277 -45.02 20.19 4.89
CA CYS A 277 -46.13 20.98 4.34
C CYS A 277 -46.89 21.75 5.44
N GLN A 278 -47.18 21.09 6.57
CA GLN A 278 -47.91 21.68 7.69
C GLN A 278 -47.07 22.72 8.47
N SER A 279 -45.75 22.55 8.51
CA SER A 279 -44.84 23.43 9.27
C SER A 279 -44.33 24.64 8.50
N ARG A 280 -44.76 24.83 7.24
CA ARG A 280 -44.33 25.90 6.33
C ARG A 280 -44.50 27.32 6.90
N ASP A 281 -45.56 27.56 7.68
CA ASP A 281 -45.94 28.90 8.17
C ASP A 281 -45.78 29.08 9.70
N ILE A 282 -45.13 28.13 10.40
CA ILE A 282 -45.08 28.12 11.87
C ILE A 282 -43.70 28.57 12.39
N PRO A 283 -43.61 29.65 13.21
CA PRO A 283 -42.37 30.02 13.88
C PRO A 283 -41.96 28.93 14.90
N ILE A 284 -40.74 28.42 14.74
CA ILE A 284 -40.23 27.30 15.53
C ILE A 284 -39.89 27.75 16.96
N PHE A 285 -40.61 27.24 17.95
CA PHE A 285 -40.22 27.27 19.37
C PHE A 285 -39.78 25.88 19.84
N GLN A 286 -38.76 25.82 20.68
CA GLN A 286 -38.17 24.57 21.20
C GLN A 286 -38.30 24.53 22.73
N TYR A 287 -38.96 23.51 23.27
CA TYR A 287 -38.92 23.18 24.70
C TYR A 287 -38.87 21.67 24.90
N ASN A 288 -38.13 21.24 25.92
CA ASN A 288 -37.87 19.84 26.24
C ASN A 288 -38.91 19.30 27.22
N ILE A 289 -39.58 18.21 26.86
CA ILE A 289 -40.43 17.43 27.76
C ILE A 289 -39.81 16.03 27.92
N LYS A 290 -39.57 15.61 29.17
CA LYS A 290 -39.15 14.23 29.51
C LYS A 290 -40.36 13.41 29.94
N VAL A 291 -40.53 12.23 29.34
CA VAL A 291 -41.53 11.22 29.73
C VAL A 291 -40.84 9.85 29.85
N ASN A 292 -41.21 9.05 30.86
CA ASN A 292 -40.56 7.79 31.24
C ASN A 292 -41.30 6.51 30.77
N GLN A 293 -40.49 5.55 30.28
CA GLN A 293 -40.56 4.08 30.16
C GLN A 293 -41.83 3.28 29.74
N SER A 294 -41.66 2.29 28.84
CA SER A 294 -41.87 0.83 29.06
C SER A 294 -41.67 -0.03 27.77
N GLY A 295 -41.37 -1.34 27.87
CA GLY A 295 -41.51 -2.35 26.78
C GLY A 295 -40.25 -3.16 26.39
N LYS A 296 -40.30 -4.34 25.73
CA LYS A 296 -39.13 -5.22 25.39
C LYS A 296 -39.38 -6.14 24.17
N SER A 297 -38.47 -6.13 23.16
CA SER A 297 -37.93 -7.32 22.44
C SER A 297 -37.05 -7.01 21.20
N SER A 298 -35.72 -7.05 21.38
CA SER A 298 -34.67 -7.67 20.53
C SER A 298 -33.34 -7.37 21.22
N HIS A 299 -32.84 -8.30 22.04
CA HIS A 299 -32.05 -7.92 23.22
C HIS A 299 -30.54 -7.92 22.97
N ILE A 300 -29.93 -6.74 22.84
CA ILE A 300 -28.50 -6.53 23.10
C ILE A 300 -28.35 -6.31 24.60
N GLU A 301 -27.69 -7.22 25.31
CA GLU A 301 -27.45 -7.04 26.74
C GLU A 301 -26.32 -6.04 26.95
N ARG A 302 -26.62 -4.90 27.57
CA ARG A 302 -25.64 -3.86 27.89
C ARG A 302 -25.50 -3.71 29.39
N ARG A 303 -24.27 -3.72 29.89
CA ARG A 303 -23.94 -3.47 31.30
C ARG A 303 -22.96 -2.32 31.40
N PHE A 304 -23.33 -1.29 32.15
CA PHE A 304 -22.47 -0.18 32.50
C PHE A 304 -21.87 -0.46 33.87
N ILE A 305 -20.57 -0.66 33.91
CA ILE A 305 -19.84 -1.10 35.10
C ILE A 305 -18.87 0.01 35.46
N GLU A 306 -18.99 0.54 36.68
CA GLU A 306 -17.97 1.43 37.22
C GLU A 306 -16.70 0.62 37.46
N VAL A 307 -15.66 0.89 36.67
CA VAL A 307 -14.40 0.16 36.80
C VAL A 307 -13.75 0.56 38.14
N PRO A 308 -13.45 -0.42 39.02
CA PRO A 308 -12.88 -0.14 40.33
C PRO A 308 -11.58 0.67 40.24
N LEU A 309 -11.36 1.53 41.24
CA LEU A 309 -10.09 2.23 41.38
C LEU A 309 -8.95 1.20 41.52
N GLY A 310 -7.86 1.42 40.77
CA GLY A 310 -6.72 0.50 40.71
C GLY A 310 -6.80 -0.60 39.66
N ALA A 311 -7.94 -0.80 38.98
CA ALA A 311 -8.02 -1.77 37.89
C ALA A 311 -7.27 -1.28 36.63
N SER A 312 -6.47 -2.14 36.02
CA SER A 312 -5.79 -1.88 34.73
C SER A 312 -6.16 -2.88 33.62
N TRP A 313 -6.70 -4.05 33.98
CA TRP A 313 -7.35 -4.97 33.03
C TRP A 313 -8.55 -5.69 33.67
N ALA A 314 -9.39 -6.28 32.84
CA ALA A 314 -10.50 -7.11 33.28
C ALA A 314 -10.48 -8.45 32.53
N GLU A 315 -10.90 -9.51 33.22
CA GLU A 315 -11.15 -10.82 32.65
C GLU A 315 -12.66 -11.09 32.66
N ALA A 316 -13.25 -11.24 31.47
CA ALA A 316 -14.65 -11.61 31.29
C ALA A 316 -14.74 -13.08 30.89
N THR A 317 -15.28 -13.91 31.79
CA THR A 317 -15.64 -15.31 31.50
C THR A 317 -17.10 -15.38 31.11
N VAL A 318 -17.34 -15.87 29.90
CA VAL A 318 -18.68 -16.11 29.36
C VAL A 318 -18.93 -17.61 29.36
N ARG A 319 -19.96 -18.05 30.08
CA ARG A 319 -20.45 -19.43 30.06
C ARG A 319 -21.81 -19.45 29.40
N VAL A 320 -22.03 -20.44 28.55
CA VAL A 320 -23.28 -20.59 27.82
C VAL A 320 -23.81 -22.01 27.95
N SER A 321 -25.13 -22.13 28.03
CA SER A 321 -25.84 -23.41 28.15
C SER A 321 -27.22 -23.34 27.52
N GLU A 322 -27.88 -24.50 27.47
CA GLU A 322 -29.28 -24.66 27.07
C GLU A 322 -29.58 -24.36 25.60
N PHE A 323 -28.72 -24.83 24.68
CA PHE A 323 -29.04 -24.86 23.26
C PHE A 323 -28.43 -26.08 22.54
N ASP A 324 -29.01 -26.49 21.43
CA ASP A 324 -28.66 -27.69 20.66
C ASP A 324 -27.68 -27.44 19.50
N THR A 325 -27.59 -26.19 19.03
CA THR A 325 -26.83 -25.77 17.84
C THR A 325 -25.78 -24.74 18.19
N THR A 326 -24.63 -24.79 17.54
CA THR A 326 -23.55 -23.82 17.78
C THR A 326 -24.03 -22.37 17.60
N ARG A 327 -23.81 -21.52 18.61
CA ARG A 327 -24.18 -20.09 18.60
C ARG A 327 -22.96 -19.20 18.53
N ARG A 328 -23.09 -18.03 17.90
CA ARG A 328 -22.01 -17.05 17.80
C ARG A 328 -22.43 -15.78 18.53
N PHE A 329 -21.55 -15.23 19.34
CA PHE A 329 -21.78 -14.02 20.12
C PHE A 329 -20.76 -12.95 19.74
N PHE A 330 -21.23 -11.72 19.73
CA PHE A 330 -20.43 -10.50 19.63
C PHE A 330 -20.31 -9.90 21.04
N LEU A 331 -19.09 -9.64 21.47
CA LEU A 331 -18.78 -8.99 22.74
C LEU A 331 -18.05 -7.69 22.41
N ASP A 332 -18.51 -6.58 22.98
CA ASP A 332 -17.95 -5.25 22.81
C ASP A 332 -17.76 -4.58 24.16
N THR A 333 -16.60 -3.98 24.39
CA THR A 333 -16.38 -3.10 25.53
C THR A 333 -15.92 -1.73 25.09
N LEU A 334 -16.45 -0.70 25.76
CA LEU A 334 -16.19 0.69 25.44
C LEU A 334 -15.98 1.51 26.71
N GLN A 335 -14.90 2.28 26.74
CA GLN A 335 -14.67 3.34 27.73
C GLN A 335 -14.44 4.67 27.03
N ILE A 336 -15.19 5.70 27.44
CA ILE A 336 -15.01 7.06 26.97
C ILE A 336 -14.12 7.80 27.97
N CYS A 337 -12.93 8.20 27.53
CA CYS A 337 -12.02 9.02 28.34
C CYS A 337 -12.05 10.47 27.85
N PRO A 338 -12.02 11.48 28.75
CA PRO A 338 -12.01 12.88 28.35
C PRO A 338 -10.91 13.21 27.35
N LEU A 339 -11.28 13.86 26.24
CA LEU A 339 -10.37 14.35 25.19
C LEU A 339 -9.47 13.27 24.56
N ARG A 340 -9.87 12.00 24.63
CA ARG A 340 -9.16 10.87 24.03
C ARG A 340 -10.10 10.07 23.13
N ARG A 341 -9.54 9.35 22.17
CA ARG A 341 -10.29 8.34 21.41
C ARG A 341 -10.85 7.30 22.39
N PRO A 342 -12.12 6.85 22.21
CA PRO A 342 -12.66 5.79 23.05
C PRO A 342 -11.78 4.54 23.05
N ILE A 343 -11.61 3.94 24.21
CA ILE A 343 -10.92 2.66 24.36
C ILE A 343 -11.95 1.58 24.09
N LYS A 344 -11.71 0.80 23.03
CA LYS A 344 -12.65 -0.21 22.55
C LYS A 344 -11.95 -1.57 22.47
N TRP A 345 -12.65 -2.63 22.86
CA TRP A 345 -12.25 -4.01 22.63
C TRP A 345 -13.43 -4.82 22.14
N GLU A 346 -13.24 -5.59 21.07
CA GLU A 346 -14.28 -6.40 20.44
C GLU A 346 -13.81 -7.83 20.24
N SER A 347 -14.74 -8.78 20.37
CA SER A 347 -14.48 -10.20 20.10
C SER A 347 -15.72 -10.89 19.56
N VAL A 348 -15.50 -11.80 18.61
CA VAL A 348 -16.55 -12.68 18.08
C VAL A 348 -16.24 -14.11 18.50
N ALA A 349 -17.13 -14.71 19.28
CA ALA A 349 -16.90 -16.01 19.86
C ALA A 349 -18.02 -16.99 19.52
N THR A 350 -17.63 -18.14 18.99
CA THR A 350 -18.52 -19.26 18.69
C THR A 350 -18.52 -20.25 19.86
N PHE A 351 -19.69 -20.71 20.30
CA PHE A 351 -19.86 -21.62 21.44
C PHE A 351 -20.76 -22.81 21.07
N SER A 352 -20.37 -24.00 21.55
CA SER A 352 -21.25 -25.17 21.72
C SER A 352 -21.79 -25.20 23.15
N SER A 353 -22.94 -25.84 23.37
CA SER A 353 -23.54 -25.98 24.71
C SER A 353 -23.21 -27.35 25.33
N PRO A 354 -22.81 -27.41 26.61
CA PRO A 354 -22.34 -26.28 27.41
C PRO A 354 -20.95 -25.82 26.94
N GLY A 355 -20.63 -24.54 27.11
CA GLY A 355 -19.33 -23.99 26.70
C GLY A 355 -18.94 -22.77 27.52
N ALA A 356 -17.63 -22.57 27.70
CA ALA A 356 -17.10 -21.41 28.41
C ALA A 356 -15.85 -20.85 27.71
N LYS A 357 -15.70 -19.53 27.71
CA LYS A 357 -14.52 -18.82 27.20
C LYS A 357 -14.22 -17.61 28.07
N THR A 358 -12.94 -17.37 28.32
CA THR A 358 -12.47 -16.21 29.07
C THR A 358 -11.73 -15.27 28.14
N PHE A 359 -12.00 -13.97 28.28
CA PHE A 359 -11.40 -12.90 27.50
C PHE A 359 -10.74 -11.91 28.44
N SER A 360 -9.57 -11.41 28.08
CA SER A 360 -8.86 -10.39 28.84
C SER A 360 -8.68 -9.14 28.00
N PHE A 361 -8.97 -7.98 28.58
CA PHE A 361 -8.87 -6.68 27.90
C PHE A 361 -8.52 -5.56 28.88
N ARG A 362 -7.87 -4.52 28.35
CA ARG A 362 -7.45 -3.34 29.12
C ARG A 362 -8.67 -2.55 29.60
N VAL A 363 -8.59 -2.03 30.83
CA VAL A 363 -9.55 -1.06 31.37
C VAL A 363 -8.82 0.15 31.96
N VAL A 364 -9.53 1.26 32.10
CA VAL A 364 -9.09 2.47 32.81
C VAL A 364 -9.85 2.57 34.13
N SER A 365 -9.12 2.65 35.23
CA SER A 365 -9.68 2.76 36.58
C SER A 365 -10.54 4.02 36.76
N GLY A 366 -11.61 3.91 37.54
CA GLY A 366 -12.51 5.02 37.86
C GLY A 366 -13.33 5.57 36.69
N GLN A 367 -13.29 4.92 35.53
CA GLN A 367 -14.10 5.26 34.36
C GLN A 367 -15.14 4.17 34.13
N THR A 368 -16.38 4.56 33.80
CA THR A 368 -17.42 3.58 33.46
C THR A 368 -17.05 2.86 32.16
N MET A 369 -17.16 1.53 32.18
CA MET A 369 -17.07 0.67 31.02
C MET A 369 -18.47 0.18 30.62
N GLU A 370 -18.79 0.30 29.34
CA GLU A 370 -19.91 -0.44 28.74
C GLU A 370 -19.39 -1.82 28.32
N LEU A 371 -20.10 -2.89 28.70
CA LEU A 371 -19.99 -4.23 28.11
C LEU A 371 -21.29 -4.54 27.40
N ALA A 372 -21.24 -4.72 26.08
CA ALA A 372 -22.37 -5.10 25.25
C ALA A 372 -22.16 -6.51 24.70
N VAL A 373 -23.20 -7.34 24.79
CA VAL A 373 -23.19 -8.70 24.24
C VAL A 373 -24.44 -8.95 23.41
N ALA A 374 -24.22 -9.47 22.21
CA ALA A 374 -25.28 -9.76 21.26
C ALA A 374 -25.07 -11.14 20.63
N GLN A 375 -26.14 -11.91 20.45
CA GLN A 375 -26.10 -13.11 19.62
C GLN A 375 -26.10 -12.71 18.15
N PHE A 376 -25.24 -13.33 17.34
CA PHE A 376 -25.21 -13.13 15.90
C PHE A 376 -26.49 -13.70 15.27
N TRP A 377 -27.20 -12.87 14.50
CA TRP A 377 -28.57 -13.15 14.03
C TRP A 377 -28.72 -14.46 13.25
N SER A 378 -27.70 -14.86 12.49
CA SER A 378 -27.73 -16.08 11.67
C SER A 378 -27.32 -17.35 12.42
N SER A 379 -27.03 -17.26 13.72
CA SER A 379 -26.63 -18.41 14.54
C SER A 379 -27.83 -18.97 15.30
N GLY A 380 -27.99 -20.30 15.32
CA GLY A 380 -29.14 -20.96 15.96
C GLY A 380 -30.46 -20.89 15.17
N LEU A 381 -30.40 -20.57 13.86
CA LEU A 381 -31.57 -20.59 12.96
C LEU A 381 -32.29 -21.95 13.02
N GLY A 382 -33.55 -21.95 13.48
CA GLY A 382 -34.40 -23.14 13.62
C GLY A 382 -34.44 -23.74 15.04
N SER A 383 -33.67 -23.22 15.98
CA SER A 383 -33.71 -23.62 17.40
C SER A 383 -34.61 -22.66 18.20
N HIS A 384 -35.58 -23.21 18.94
CA HIS A 384 -36.43 -22.45 19.85
C HIS A 384 -35.88 -22.41 21.29
N ASP A 385 -34.70 -23.00 21.50
CA ASP A 385 -34.10 -23.11 22.82
C ASP A 385 -33.63 -21.74 23.32
N THR A 386 -33.92 -21.47 24.60
CA THR A 386 -33.48 -20.25 25.29
C THR A 386 -32.00 -20.36 25.59
N THR A 387 -31.19 -19.45 25.07
CA THR A 387 -29.77 -19.43 25.42
C THR A 387 -29.57 -18.76 26.76
N ILE A 388 -29.02 -19.49 27.72
CA ILE A 388 -28.52 -18.91 28.97
C ILE A 388 -27.07 -18.49 28.74
N VAL A 389 -26.77 -17.25 29.08
CA VAL A 389 -25.41 -16.70 29.07
C VAL A 389 -25.09 -16.15 30.45
N ASP A 390 -24.15 -16.79 31.12
CA ASP A 390 -23.61 -16.33 32.40
C ASP A 390 -22.32 -15.54 32.15
N PHE A 391 -22.25 -14.35 32.74
CA PHE A 391 -21.08 -13.47 32.67
C PHE A 391 -20.46 -13.31 34.05
N GLU A 392 -19.18 -13.60 34.12
CA GLU A 392 -18.34 -13.35 35.29
C GLU A 392 -17.23 -12.39 34.88
N ILE A 393 -17.13 -11.23 35.54
CA ILE A 393 -16.10 -10.23 35.26
C ILE A 393 -15.25 -10.06 36.50
N SER A 394 -13.96 -10.29 36.35
CA SER A 394 -12.95 -10.08 37.39
C SER A 394 -12.08 -8.90 37.00
N PHE A 395 -11.97 -7.92 37.90
CA PHE A 395 -11.10 -6.76 37.70
C PHE A 395 -9.76 -7.00 38.39
N HIS A 396 -8.71 -6.69 37.64
CA HIS A 396 -7.34 -6.89 38.06
C HIS A 396 -6.54 -5.60 37.86
N GLY A 397 -5.49 -5.44 38.64
CA GLY A 397 -4.82 -4.15 38.70
C GLY A 397 -3.46 -4.19 39.36
N ILE A 398 -2.46 -3.80 38.60
CA ILE A 398 -1.15 -3.41 39.11
C ILE A 398 -0.96 -1.94 38.72
N ASP A 399 -0.99 -1.07 39.72
CA ASP A 399 -0.67 0.35 39.59
C ASP A 399 0.85 0.53 39.60
N VAL A 400 1.33 1.50 38.80
CA VAL A 400 2.75 1.78 38.65
C VAL A 400 2.99 3.28 38.74
N THR A 401 4.02 3.70 39.46
CA THR A 401 4.32 5.14 39.61
C THR A 401 4.80 5.83 38.33
N LYS A 402 5.18 5.07 37.29
CA LYS A 402 5.66 5.58 36.00
C LYS A 402 5.10 4.76 34.85
N GLU A 403 4.21 5.36 34.05
CA GLU A 403 3.71 4.76 32.81
C GLU A 403 4.67 4.96 31.63
N GLU A 404 5.39 6.09 31.59
CA GLU A 404 6.44 6.38 30.62
C GLU A 404 7.80 6.30 31.32
N ILE A 405 8.68 5.45 30.77
CA ILE A 405 10.02 5.24 31.31
C ILE A 405 11.03 5.77 30.30
N ILE A 406 11.84 6.73 30.75
CA ILE A 406 12.99 7.25 30.02
C ILE A 406 14.23 6.69 30.71
N LEU A 407 15.11 6.06 29.92
CA LEU A 407 16.38 5.53 30.38
C LEU A 407 17.48 6.42 29.81
N ASP A 408 18.19 7.13 30.69
CA ASP A 408 19.44 7.80 30.33
C ASP A 408 20.62 6.86 30.63
N GLY A 409 21.56 6.77 29.69
CA GLY A 409 22.73 5.89 29.81
C GLY A 409 23.69 6.28 30.93
N SER A 410 23.59 7.52 31.46
CA SER A 410 24.35 7.96 32.64
C SER A 410 23.56 7.90 33.96
N ASP A 411 22.25 7.63 33.91
CA ASP A 411 21.41 7.67 35.11
C ASP A 411 21.40 6.36 35.88
N ALA A 412 21.13 6.48 37.19
CA ALA A 412 20.86 5.34 38.05
C ALA A 412 19.62 4.55 37.56
N PRO A 413 19.53 3.24 37.89
CA PRO A 413 18.36 2.43 37.54
C PRO A 413 17.04 3.10 37.94
N VAL A 414 16.09 3.11 37.01
CA VAL A 414 14.81 3.78 37.20
C VAL A 414 13.99 2.98 38.20
N ARG A 415 13.76 3.57 39.38
CA ARG A 415 12.81 3.06 40.37
C ARG A 415 11.38 3.18 39.86
N ILE A 416 10.65 2.07 39.93
CA ILE A 416 9.23 1.93 39.63
C ILE A 416 8.59 1.32 40.89
N ASP A 417 7.70 2.07 41.54
CA ASP A 417 6.93 1.49 42.63
C ASP A 417 5.66 0.88 42.02
N THR A 418 5.41 -0.35 42.42
CA THR A 418 4.29 -1.17 41.97
C THR A 418 3.38 -1.45 43.16
N GLU A 419 2.08 -1.45 42.92
CA GLU A 419 1.08 -1.70 43.96
C GLU A 419 -0.14 -2.38 43.35
N ALA A 420 -0.62 -3.45 43.98
CA ALA A 420 -1.93 -4.00 43.68
C ALA A 420 -2.92 -3.43 44.71
N LEU A 421 -4.02 -2.84 44.25
CA LEU A 421 -5.02 -2.23 45.14
C LEU A 421 -6.24 -3.13 45.38
N LEU A 422 -6.57 -4.00 44.42
CA LEU A 422 -7.81 -4.77 44.41
C LEU A 422 -7.67 -6.14 45.07
N ALA A 423 -6.67 -6.90 44.65
CA ALA A 423 -6.43 -8.28 45.08
C ALA A 423 -4.93 -8.57 45.03
N SER A 424 -4.53 -9.73 45.58
CA SER A 424 -3.16 -10.19 45.41
C SER A 424 -2.89 -10.50 43.95
N GLU A 425 -1.82 -9.93 43.40
CA GLU A 425 -1.48 -10.06 41.98
C GLU A 425 -0.04 -10.53 41.80
N LYS A 426 0.19 -11.41 40.81
CA LYS A 426 1.54 -11.84 40.47
C LYS A 426 2.20 -10.80 39.58
N LEU A 427 3.22 -10.12 40.10
CA LEU A 427 4.03 -9.18 39.33
C LEU A 427 5.18 -9.94 38.65
N SER A 428 5.19 -10.01 37.32
CA SER A 428 6.31 -10.54 36.52
C SER A 428 6.63 -9.62 35.35
N PRO A 429 7.46 -8.58 35.56
CA PRO A 429 7.66 -7.52 34.59
C PRO A 429 8.59 -7.96 33.45
N VAL A 430 8.32 -7.46 32.25
CA VAL A 430 9.14 -7.66 31.05
C VAL A 430 9.32 -6.32 30.34
N ALA A 431 10.55 -5.99 30.00
CA ALA A 431 10.89 -4.77 29.27
C ALA A 431 11.77 -5.11 28.07
N LEU A 432 11.31 -4.71 26.89
CA LEU A 432 11.96 -4.99 25.60
C LEU A 432 12.11 -3.69 24.83
N LEU A 433 13.31 -3.43 24.32
CA LEU A 433 13.54 -2.44 23.28
C LEU A 433 13.58 -3.20 21.95
N ASN A 434 12.47 -3.18 21.21
CA ASN A 434 12.30 -3.92 19.96
C ASN A 434 12.16 -3.01 18.73
N LYS A 435 12.29 -1.70 18.92
CA LYS A 435 12.13 -0.68 17.88
C LYS A 435 13.22 0.37 18.04
N LEU A 436 13.88 0.71 16.93
CA LEU A 436 14.82 1.82 16.83
C LEU A 436 14.14 2.97 16.09
N ARG A 437 14.05 4.13 16.72
CA ARG A 437 13.43 5.32 16.11
C ARG A 437 14.50 6.38 15.89
N VAL A 438 14.71 6.77 14.63
CA VAL A 438 15.73 7.76 14.24
C VAL A 438 15.06 9.02 13.70
N PRO A 439 15.37 10.22 14.25
CA PRO A 439 14.83 11.48 13.73
C PRO A 439 15.54 11.92 12.44
N TYR A 440 14.75 12.40 11.48
CA TYR A 440 15.25 12.98 10.23
C TYR A 440 14.68 14.39 10.02
N ARG A 441 15.57 15.30 9.60
CA ARG A 441 15.20 16.63 9.13
C ARG A 441 15.06 16.61 7.60
N PRO A 442 14.19 17.46 7.03
CA PRO A 442 14.07 17.54 5.59
C PRO A 442 15.38 18.09 5.02
N VAL A 443 15.88 17.45 3.96
CA VAL A 443 17.01 17.93 3.16
C VAL A 443 16.59 18.96 2.12
N ASP A 444 15.30 18.98 1.77
CA ASP A 444 14.68 19.95 0.87
C ASP A 444 13.23 20.21 1.27
N SER A 445 12.74 21.42 1.01
CA SER A 445 11.37 21.85 1.29
C SER A 445 10.85 22.71 0.14
N LYS A 446 9.89 22.19 -0.63
CA LYS A 446 9.31 22.86 -1.79
C LYS A 446 7.88 23.26 -1.52
N LEU A 447 7.62 24.56 -1.48
CA LEU A 447 6.28 25.13 -1.34
C LEU A 447 5.80 25.63 -2.71
N ILE A 448 4.67 25.12 -3.18
CA ILE A 448 4.07 25.50 -4.45
C ILE A 448 2.61 25.91 -4.26
N THR A 449 2.15 26.82 -5.11
CA THR A 449 0.71 27.07 -5.28
C THR A 449 0.22 26.07 -6.32
N LEU A 450 -0.78 25.26 -5.99
CA LEU A 450 -1.37 24.34 -6.96
C LEU A 450 -2.17 25.18 -7.95
N THR A 451 -1.85 25.14 -9.24
CA THR A 451 -2.48 26.00 -10.25
C THR A 451 -3.68 25.36 -10.93
N GLY A 452 -3.90 24.07 -10.68
CA GLY A 452 -4.97 23.31 -11.31
C GLY A 452 -6.35 23.83 -10.90
N THR A 453 -7.31 23.73 -11.81
CA THR A 453 -8.70 24.17 -11.54
C THR A 453 -9.36 23.36 -10.42
N ARG A 454 -8.84 22.15 -10.15
CA ARG A 454 -9.29 21.25 -9.07
C ARG A 454 -8.95 21.77 -7.67
N ASP A 455 -7.87 22.53 -7.53
CA ASP A 455 -7.28 22.92 -6.24
C ASP A 455 -7.69 24.32 -5.79
N LYS A 456 -8.82 24.80 -6.30
CA LYS A 456 -9.40 26.09 -5.98
C LYS A 456 -10.70 25.91 -5.21
N LEU A 457 -10.72 26.41 -3.98
CA LEU A 457 -11.91 26.36 -3.14
C LEU A 457 -13.04 27.23 -3.72
N PRO A 458 -14.32 26.94 -3.42
CA PRO A 458 -15.45 27.77 -3.86
C PRO A 458 -15.36 29.24 -3.45
N SER A 459 -14.60 29.54 -2.38
CA SER A 459 -14.30 30.91 -1.94
C SER A 459 -13.37 31.69 -2.88
N GLY A 460 -12.79 31.02 -3.88
CA GLY A 460 -11.78 31.56 -4.79
C GLY A 460 -10.34 31.43 -4.28
N LYS A 461 -10.13 30.95 -3.04
CA LYS A 461 -8.79 30.69 -2.50
C LYS A 461 -8.13 29.49 -3.20
N GLN A 462 -6.84 29.63 -3.47
CA GLN A 462 -6.03 28.56 -4.04
C GLN A 462 -5.39 27.73 -2.94
N THR A 463 -5.42 26.40 -3.07
CA THR A 463 -4.67 25.49 -2.21
C THR A 463 -3.18 25.56 -2.53
N LEU A 464 -2.36 25.50 -1.47
CA LEU A 464 -0.91 25.35 -1.58
C LEU A 464 -0.48 23.96 -1.12
N ALA A 465 0.65 23.50 -1.65
CA ALA A 465 1.28 22.26 -1.26
C ALA A 465 2.73 22.47 -0.81
N LEU A 466 3.09 21.85 0.31
CA LEU A 466 4.45 21.76 0.82
C LEU A 466 4.93 20.31 0.71
N THR A 467 5.96 20.10 -0.12
CA THR A 467 6.68 18.82 -0.21
C THR A 467 7.95 18.91 0.62
N LEU A 468 8.09 18.06 1.62
CA LEU A 468 9.29 17.90 2.43
C LEU A 468 10.01 16.61 2.01
N THR A 469 11.28 16.73 1.65
CA THR A 469 12.10 15.59 1.19
C THR A 469 13.08 15.18 2.28
N TYR A 470 13.10 13.90 2.63
CA TYR A 470 14.00 13.31 3.61
C TYR A 470 14.81 12.19 2.96
N LYS A 471 16.08 12.06 3.35
CA LYS A 471 16.95 10.98 2.87
C LYS A 471 17.42 10.13 4.03
N PHE A 472 17.34 8.81 3.87
CA PHE A 472 17.83 7.85 4.85
C PHE A 472 18.43 6.63 4.16
N LYS A 473 19.35 5.96 4.84
CA LYS A 473 20.04 4.76 4.35
C LYS A 473 19.75 3.57 5.25
N LEU A 474 19.63 2.40 4.62
CA LEU A 474 19.56 1.11 5.28
C LEU A 474 20.79 0.30 4.89
N GLU A 475 21.66 -0.01 5.85
CA GLU A 475 22.83 -0.89 5.61
C GLU A 475 22.42 -2.36 5.45
N ASP A 476 21.30 -2.74 6.07
CA ASP A 476 20.62 -4.03 5.94
C ASP A 476 19.12 -3.81 5.72
N GLY A 477 18.46 -4.78 5.09
CA GLY A 477 17.01 -4.72 4.90
C GLY A 477 16.26 -4.65 6.24
N ALA A 478 15.24 -3.81 6.33
CA ALA A 478 14.52 -3.56 7.58
C ALA A 478 13.01 -3.35 7.35
N ASN A 479 12.21 -3.62 8.39
CA ASN A 479 10.81 -3.23 8.41
C ASN A 479 10.69 -1.80 8.97
N VAL A 480 10.35 -0.85 8.10
CA VAL A 480 10.39 0.58 8.35
C VAL A 480 8.98 1.17 8.43
N LYS A 481 8.75 2.03 9.42
CA LYS A 481 7.51 2.80 9.57
C LYS A 481 7.83 4.29 9.75
N PRO A 482 7.40 5.19 8.84
CA PRO A 482 7.54 6.62 9.06
C PRO A 482 6.56 7.09 10.14
N GLN A 483 6.99 8.04 10.96
CA GLN A 483 6.23 8.60 12.05
C GLN A 483 6.37 10.12 12.01
N VAL A 484 5.24 10.81 11.92
CA VAL A 484 5.11 12.26 11.98
C VAL A 484 4.16 12.57 13.14
N PRO A 485 4.66 12.59 14.40
CA PRO A 485 3.79 12.62 15.59
C PRO A 485 2.80 13.80 15.64
N LEU A 486 3.14 14.93 15.02
CA LEU A 486 2.26 16.10 14.93
C LEU A 486 0.97 15.82 14.13
N LEU A 487 1.07 14.93 13.14
CA LEU A 487 0.09 14.71 12.08
C LEU A 487 -0.61 13.35 12.22
N ASN A 488 0.10 12.31 12.65
CA ASN A 488 -0.46 10.96 12.69
C ASN A 488 -1.65 10.82 13.64
N ASN A 489 -2.49 9.83 13.33
CA ASN A 489 -3.71 9.48 14.06
C ASN A 489 -4.82 10.55 14.03
N ARG A 490 -4.73 11.54 13.14
CA ARG A 490 -5.68 12.64 13.02
C ARG A 490 -6.12 12.80 11.56
N ILE A 491 -7.36 12.42 11.25
CA ILE A 491 -7.98 12.60 9.93
C ILE A 491 -8.84 13.85 9.93
N TYR A 492 -10.02 13.78 10.55
CA TYR A 492 -11.02 14.84 10.45
C TYR A 492 -10.81 15.99 11.44
N ASP A 493 -10.00 15.75 12.49
CA ASP A 493 -9.67 16.70 13.53
C ASP A 493 -8.32 17.42 13.26
N THR A 494 -7.63 17.08 12.17
CA THR A 494 -6.46 17.84 11.70
C THR A 494 -6.90 19.14 11.01
N LYS A 495 -5.99 20.11 10.95
CA LYS A 495 -6.21 21.37 10.23
C LYS A 495 -5.69 21.33 8.79
N PHE A 496 -4.97 20.28 8.44
CA PHE A 496 -4.40 20.09 7.10
C PHE A 496 -5.32 19.21 6.28
N GLU A 497 -5.49 19.53 5.00
CA GLU A 497 -6.39 18.78 4.11
C GLU A 497 -5.75 17.50 3.56
N SER A 498 -4.41 17.40 3.61
CA SER A 498 -3.66 16.23 3.15
C SER A 498 -2.35 16.09 3.93
N GLN A 499 -1.93 14.84 4.12
CA GLN A 499 -0.66 14.47 4.74
C GLN A 499 -0.13 13.12 4.23
N PHE A 500 0.03 13.01 2.91
CA PHE A 500 0.53 11.80 2.26
C PHE A 500 2.06 11.71 2.32
N TYR A 501 2.60 10.49 2.40
CA TYR A 501 4.01 10.25 2.20
C TYR A 501 4.26 9.18 1.14
N MET A 502 5.42 9.25 0.50
CA MET A 502 5.92 8.27 -0.45
C MET A 502 7.38 7.94 -0.12
N ILE A 503 7.73 6.64 -0.06
CA ILE A 503 9.10 6.15 0.11
C ILE A 503 9.55 5.51 -1.20
N SER A 504 10.65 6.01 -1.76
CA SER A 504 11.26 5.52 -2.99
C SER A 504 12.76 5.24 -2.83
N ASP A 505 13.30 4.36 -3.66
CA ASP A 505 14.75 4.11 -3.72
C ASP A 505 15.48 5.11 -4.66
N ALA A 506 16.79 4.92 -4.82
CA ALA A 506 17.61 5.74 -5.73
C ALA A 506 17.19 5.67 -7.21
N ASN A 507 16.50 4.60 -7.62
CA ASN A 507 15.92 4.45 -8.95
C ASN A 507 14.52 5.08 -9.07
N LYS A 508 14.04 5.77 -8.03
CA LYS A 508 12.68 6.33 -7.90
C LYS A 508 11.58 5.27 -7.80
N ARG A 509 11.93 3.99 -7.64
CA ARG A 509 10.94 2.94 -7.43
C ARG A 509 10.26 3.16 -6.07
N VAL A 510 8.95 3.27 -6.08
CA VAL A 510 8.15 3.43 -4.86
C VAL A 510 7.96 2.08 -4.15
N TYR A 511 8.27 2.04 -2.86
CA TYR A 511 8.08 0.87 -2.00
C TYR A 511 6.88 1.01 -1.05
N SER A 512 6.54 2.24 -0.68
CA SER A 512 5.50 2.51 0.31
C SER A 512 4.89 3.87 0.08
N VAL A 513 3.57 3.93 0.19
CA VAL A 513 2.78 5.16 0.28
C VAL A 513 1.89 5.06 1.52
N GLY A 514 1.54 6.19 2.12
CA GLY A 514 0.63 6.19 3.26
C GLY A 514 0.26 7.59 3.72
N ASP A 515 -0.45 7.65 4.83
CA ASP A 515 -1.09 8.88 5.30
C ASP A 515 -0.95 9.06 6.83
N VAL A 516 -2.02 9.54 7.46
CA VAL A 516 -2.20 9.70 8.91
C VAL A 516 -1.92 8.42 9.71
N TYR A 517 -2.14 7.24 9.14
CA TYR A 517 -2.00 5.92 9.78
C TYR A 517 -0.88 5.12 9.11
N PRO A 518 0.39 5.53 9.29
CA PRO A 518 1.50 4.91 8.59
C PRO A 518 1.58 3.40 8.87
N ALA A 519 1.75 2.62 7.82
CA ALA A 519 2.01 1.19 7.90
C ALA A 519 3.53 0.93 7.93
N ALA A 520 3.93 -0.22 8.49
CA ALA A 520 5.29 -0.69 8.35
C ALA A 520 5.47 -1.33 6.97
N SER A 521 6.61 -1.08 6.33
CA SER A 521 6.94 -1.61 5.01
C SER A 521 8.34 -2.20 5.03
N LYS A 522 8.49 -3.40 4.46
CA LYS A 522 9.78 -4.07 4.36
C LYS A 522 10.59 -3.47 3.21
N LEU A 523 11.73 -2.88 3.55
CA LEU A 523 12.64 -2.26 2.60
C LEU A 523 13.96 -3.06 2.55
N PRO A 524 14.52 -3.36 1.37
CA PRO A 524 15.85 -3.95 1.26
C PRO A 524 16.96 -2.96 1.69
N LYS A 525 18.21 -3.41 1.68
CA LYS A 525 19.36 -2.53 1.86
C LYS A 525 19.40 -1.49 0.74
N GLY A 526 19.78 -0.25 1.07
CA GLY A 526 19.92 0.81 0.07
C GLY A 526 19.66 2.22 0.60
N ASP A 527 19.72 3.16 -0.33
CA ASP A 527 19.41 4.57 -0.10
C ASP A 527 17.96 4.88 -0.49
N TYR A 528 17.26 5.60 0.40
CA TYR A 528 15.84 5.90 0.25
C TYR A 528 15.56 7.39 0.38
N THR A 529 14.55 7.82 -0.35
CA THR A 529 13.96 9.15 -0.25
C THR A 529 12.51 9.03 0.22
N LEU A 530 12.17 9.76 1.29
CA LEU A 530 10.78 9.95 1.71
C LEU A 530 10.33 11.36 1.34
N GLN A 531 9.24 11.47 0.60
CA GLN A 531 8.56 12.75 0.34
C GLN A 531 7.28 12.81 1.16
N LEU A 532 7.13 13.83 2.01
CA LEU A 532 5.92 14.13 2.78
C LEU A 532 5.23 15.34 2.12
N TYR A 533 3.98 15.15 1.72
CA TYR A 533 3.17 16.11 0.98
C TYR A 533 2.03 16.62 1.84
N LEU A 534 2.05 17.93 2.12
CA LEU A 534 1.09 18.60 2.99
C LEU A 534 0.34 19.67 2.20
N ARG A 535 -0.98 19.70 2.30
CA ARG A 535 -1.81 20.72 1.64
C ARG A 535 -2.53 21.63 2.64
N HIS A 536 -2.66 22.91 2.30
CA HIS A 536 -3.46 23.89 3.03
C HIS A 536 -3.67 25.17 2.20
N ASP A 537 -4.78 25.87 2.38
CA ASP A 537 -5.03 27.23 1.83
C ASP A 537 -4.27 28.36 2.55
N ASN A 538 -3.55 28.08 3.65
CA ASN A 538 -2.87 29.09 4.47
C ASN A 538 -1.35 28.87 4.46
N VAL A 539 -0.68 29.73 3.69
CA VAL A 539 0.77 29.73 3.51
C VAL A 539 1.54 29.79 4.85
N GLN A 540 1.04 30.52 5.85
CA GLN A 540 1.76 30.71 7.12
C GLN A 540 1.86 29.42 7.93
N TYR A 541 0.91 28.50 7.77
CA TYR A 541 0.96 27.20 8.45
C TYR A 541 1.97 26.28 7.77
N LEU A 542 2.01 26.25 6.44
CA LEU A 542 2.99 25.48 5.68
C LEU A 542 4.41 25.99 5.91
N GLU A 543 4.62 27.31 5.96
CA GLU A 543 5.92 27.91 6.27
C GLU A 543 6.51 27.41 7.61
N LYS A 544 5.66 27.26 8.65
CA LYS A 544 6.07 26.74 9.96
C LYS A 544 6.47 25.26 9.92
N LEU A 545 6.07 24.51 8.90
CA LEU A 545 6.34 23.08 8.76
C LEU A 545 7.55 22.78 7.86
N LYS A 546 8.21 23.78 7.27
CA LYS A 546 9.41 23.56 6.42
C LYS A 546 10.54 22.78 7.10
N GLN A 547 10.58 22.77 8.43
CA GLN A 547 11.60 22.09 9.24
C GLN A 547 11.01 20.95 10.09
N LEU A 548 9.82 20.45 9.71
CA LEU A 548 9.14 19.38 10.43
C LEU A 548 10.04 18.14 10.51
N VAL A 549 10.35 17.71 11.73
CA VAL A 549 11.11 16.48 11.97
C VAL A 549 10.15 15.31 11.87
N LEU A 550 10.52 14.31 11.08
CA LEU A 550 9.88 13.01 11.11
C LEU A 550 10.80 11.99 11.77
N PHE A 551 10.26 10.83 12.12
CA PHE A 551 11.03 9.71 12.58
C PHE A 551 10.87 8.52 11.66
N ILE A 552 11.95 7.78 11.45
CA ILE A 552 11.95 6.47 10.81
C ILE A 552 12.06 5.44 11.94
N GLU A 553 10.99 4.68 12.16
CA GLU A 553 10.94 3.57 13.12
C GLU A 553 11.32 2.27 12.40
N LYS A 554 12.42 1.64 12.81
CA LYS A 554 12.86 0.31 12.37
C LYS A 554 12.46 -0.70 13.43
N THR A 555 11.76 -1.76 13.03
CA THR A 555 11.52 -2.90 13.93
C THR A 555 12.78 -3.77 13.94
N LEU A 556 13.27 -4.08 15.14
CA LEU A 556 14.46 -4.92 15.32
C LEU A 556 14.10 -6.39 15.08
N GLU A 557 15.02 -7.14 14.47
CA GLU A 557 14.89 -8.60 14.41
C GLU A 557 14.98 -9.19 15.82
N ASP A 558 14.38 -10.36 16.06
CA ASP A 558 14.33 -10.98 17.39
C ASP A 558 15.72 -11.14 18.05
N LYS A 559 16.76 -11.36 17.23
CA LYS A 559 18.16 -11.48 17.66
C LYS A 559 18.74 -10.16 18.19
N ASP A 560 18.21 -9.03 17.73
CA ASP A 560 18.66 -7.67 18.04
C ASP A 560 17.76 -6.98 19.09
N VAL A 561 16.66 -7.62 19.50
CA VAL A 561 15.77 -7.12 20.57
C VAL A 561 16.54 -7.07 21.89
N ILE A 562 16.61 -5.89 22.50
CA ILE A 562 17.31 -5.71 23.76
C ILE A 562 16.34 -5.97 24.91
N ARG A 563 16.56 -7.07 25.63
CA ARG A 563 15.86 -7.36 26.88
C ARG A 563 16.53 -6.61 28.03
N LEU A 564 15.74 -5.79 28.73
CA LEU A 564 16.18 -5.08 29.92
C LEU A 564 15.92 -5.95 31.17
N ASN A 565 16.77 -5.75 32.18
CA ASN A 565 16.71 -6.50 33.43
C ASN A 565 16.11 -5.63 34.53
N PHE A 566 15.27 -6.27 35.35
CA PHE A 566 14.74 -5.68 36.58
C PHE A 566 15.56 -6.14 37.78
N PHE A 567 15.62 -5.30 38.81
CA PHE A 567 16.36 -5.53 40.05
C PHE A 567 15.50 -5.15 41.25
N SER A 568 15.72 -5.80 42.39
CA SER A 568 15.03 -5.49 43.65
C SER A 568 15.63 -4.30 44.40
N GLU A 569 16.86 -3.92 44.05
CA GLU A 569 17.64 -2.88 44.73
C GLU A 569 18.32 -1.98 43.69
N PRO A 570 18.58 -0.70 44.01
CA PRO A 570 19.17 0.25 43.08
C PRO A 570 20.60 -0.13 42.65
N ASP A 571 21.37 -0.77 43.52
CA ASP A 571 22.77 -1.14 43.27
C ASP A 571 22.91 -2.52 42.60
N GLY A 572 21.81 -3.26 42.43
CA GLY A 572 21.78 -4.62 41.87
C GLY A 572 22.51 -4.79 40.52
N PRO A 573 22.37 -3.87 39.54
CA PRO A 573 23.09 -3.97 38.27
C PRO A 573 24.62 -3.95 38.42
N ILE A 574 25.15 -3.23 39.41
CA ILE A 574 26.60 -3.08 39.65
C ILE A 574 27.12 -4.28 40.45
N MET A 575 26.34 -4.72 41.44
CA MET A 575 26.74 -5.83 42.32
C MET A 575 26.60 -7.21 41.66
N GLY A 576 25.86 -7.31 40.54
CA GLY A 576 25.64 -8.58 39.83
C GLY A 576 24.73 -9.57 40.58
N ASN A 577 24.05 -9.11 41.64
CA ASN A 577 23.06 -9.85 42.43
C ASN A 577 21.73 -9.05 42.47
N GLY A 578 20.68 -9.62 43.08
CA GLY A 578 19.39 -8.91 43.21
C GLY A 578 18.56 -8.79 41.92
N SER A 579 18.76 -9.67 40.93
CA SER A 579 17.90 -9.73 39.73
C SER A 579 16.45 -10.06 40.13
N TYR A 580 15.51 -9.28 39.63
CA TYR A 580 14.08 -9.44 39.89
C TYR A 580 13.41 -10.28 38.80
N LYS A 581 12.67 -11.32 39.20
CA LYS A 581 11.95 -12.21 38.27
C LYS A 581 10.43 -12.09 38.42
N SER A 582 9.96 -12.26 39.65
CA SER A 582 8.56 -12.10 40.01
C SER A 582 8.37 -12.00 41.51
N SER A 583 7.28 -11.37 41.93
CA SER A 583 6.77 -11.41 43.30
C SER A 583 5.25 -11.57 43.31
N GLU A 584 4.68 -11.73 44.50
CA GLU A 584 3.25 -11.59 44.73
C GLU A 584 3.01 -10.25 45.45
N LEU A 585 2.33 -9.33 44.78
CA LEU A 585 1.91 -8.06 45.36
C LEU A 585 0.72 -8.32 46.27
N VAL A 586 0.82 -7.87 47.52
CA VAL A 586 -0.27 -7.93 48.49
C VAL A 586 -1.05 -6.62 48.44
N PRO A 587 -2.40 -6.64 48.50
CA PRO A 587 -3.23 -5.44 48.44
C PRO A 587 -2.75 -4.31 49.36
N GLY A 588 -2.55 -3.12 48.80
CA GLY A 588 -2.14 -1.90 49.52
C GLY A 588 -0.68 -1.85 49.96
N LYS A 589 0.14 -2.86 49.62
CA LYS A 589 1.58 -2.86 49.87
C LYS A 589 2.33 -2.47 48.60
N LYS A 590 3.17 -1.44 48.73
CA LYS A 590 4.08 -1.01 47.66
C LYS A 590 5.32 -1.88 47.62
N GLU A 591 5.72 -2.25 46.40
CA GLU A 591 6.99 -2.91 46.12
C GLU A 591 7.76 -2.11 45.07
N ALA A 592 9.02 -1.80 45.36
CA ALA A 592 9.89 -1.08 44.45
C ALA A 592 10.70 -2.07 43.59
N ILE A 593 10.64 -1.89 42.27
CA ILE A 593 11.51 -2.57 41.31
C ILE A 593 12.33 -1.53 40.54
N TYR A 594 13.51 -1.92 40.09
CA TYR A 594 14.46 -1.03 39.44
C TYR A 594 14.76 -1.53 38.03
N LEU A 595 14.55 -0.70 37.03
CA LEU A 595 14.86 -1.01 35.62
C LEU A 595 16.19 -0.35 35.24
N ALA A 596 17.20 -1.16 34.90
CA ALA A 596 18.50 -0.65 34.49
C ALA A 596 18.55 -0.30 33.00
N PRO A 597 19.34 0.71 32.60
CA PRO A 597 19.63 0.96 31.19
C PRO A 597 20.33 -0.26 30.56
N PRO A 598 20.20 -0.43 29.23
CA PRO A 598 20.91 -1.50 28.53
C PRO A 598 22.43 -1.30 28.60
N ALA A 599 23.17 -2.41 28.68
CA ALA A 599 24.62 -2.38 28.63
C ALA A 599 25.11 -1.88 27.25
N LYS A 600 26.23 -1.15 27.23
CA LYS A 600 26.75 -0.48 26.02
C LYS A 600 27.03 -1.45 24.86
N ASP A 601 27.47 -2.66 25.17
CA ASP A 601 27.73 -3.74 24.21
C ASP A 601 26.45 -4.28 23.54
N LYS A 602 25.29 -4.09 24.18
CA LYS A 602 23.98 -4.52 23.67
C LYS A 602 23.25 -3.44 22.89
N LEU A 603 23.69 -2.18 22.96
CA LEU A 603 23.11 -1.10 22.17
C LEU A 603 23.51 -1.26 20.70
N PRO A 604 22.61 -0.97 19.74
CA PRO A 604 23.00 -0.91 18.34
C PRO A 604 24.09 0.16 18.22
N LYS A 605 25.20 -0.15 17.54
CA LYS A 605 26.24 0.85 17.29
C LYS A 605 25.57 2.03 16.59
N ALA A 606 25.53 3.18 17.26
CA ALA A 606 24.93 4.39 16.69
C ALA A 606 25.63 4.71 15.37
N GLU A 607 24.89 4.60 14.27
CA GLU A 607 25.33 4.95 12.93
C GLU A 607 25.46 6.48 12.84
N TYR A 608 26.60 7.00 13.27
CA TYR A 608 27.07 8.28 12.78
C TYR A 608 27.77 7.99 11.44
N PRO A 609 27.31 8.55 10.30
CA PRO A 609 28.06 8.45 9.06
C PRO A 609 29.35 9.27 9.21
N GLN A 610 30.42 8.62 9.67
CA GLN A 610 31.75 9.13 9.48
C GLN A 610 32.08 8.97 8.00
N HIS A 611 32.06 10.11 7.32
CA HIS A 611 32.56 10.34 5.98
C HIS A 611 33.84 9.55 5.71
N THR A 612 33.72 8.48 4.92
CA THR A 612 34.87 7.93 4.19
C THR A 612 34.49 7.59 2.74
N PRO A 613 34.33 8.57 1.82
CA PRO A 613 34.14 8.23 0.40
C PRO A 613 34.99 9.06 -0.57
N LEU A 614 36.23 9.43 -0.21
CA LEU A 614 37.14 10.08 -1.18
C LEU A 614 37.94 9.06 -2.01
N LEU A 615 38.22 7.85 -1.49
CA LEU A 615 39.00 6.84 -2.20
C LEU A 615 38.17 5.89 -3.08
N ALA A 616 36.89 5.64 -2.74
CA ALA A 616 35.96 4.90 -3.60
C ALA A 616 35.52 5.71 -4.84
N LYS A 617 35.37 7.04 -4.69
CA LYS A 617 35.00 7.96 -5.79
C LYS A 617 36.08 8.14 -6.86
N ILE A 618 37.35 7.86 -6.56
CA ILE A 618 38.45 8.00 -7.53
C ILE A 618 38.47 6.83 -8.52
N LEU A 619 38.04 5.64 -8.13
CA LEU A 619 37.87 4.48 -9.03
C LEU A 619 36.58 4.55 -9.86
N GLU A 620 35.48 5.04 -9.27
CA GLU A 620 34.22 5.33 -9.99
C GLU A 620 34.36 6.51 -10.96
N GLY A 621 35.25 7.47 -10.67
CA GLY A 621 35.57 8.61 -11.53
C GLY A 621 36.27 8.24 -12.85
N LEU A 622 36.88 7.06 -12.92
CA LEU A 622 37.50 6.53 -14.16
C LEU A 622 36.49 5.75 -15.01
N HIS A 623 35.52 5.09 -14.40
CA HIS A 623 34.45 4.36 -15.10
C HIS A 623 33.31 5.24 -15.63
N SER A 624 33.21 6.50 -15.19
CA SER A 624 32.11 7.43 -15.52
C SER A 624 32.38 8.41 -16.67
N ARG A 625 33.49 8.27 -17.40
CA ARG A 625 33.73 9.01 -18.65
C ARG A 625 32.91 8.42 -19.81
N SER A 626 31.59 8.56 -19.73
CA SER A 626 30.59 7.96 -20.64
C SER A 626 30.43 8.65 -22.01
N LYS A 627 31.40 9.49 -22.42
CA LYS A 627 31.40 10.13 -23.74
C LYS A 627 32.80 10.06 -24.36
N ILE A 628 33.12 8.93 -24.95
CA ILE A 628 34.23 8.81 -25.91
C ILE A 628 33.63 8.17 -27.15
N ASP A 629 33.77 8.83 -28.30
CA ASP A 629 33.19 8.43 -29.59
C ASP A 629 33.81 7.14 -30.17
N ASP A 630 34.77 6.52 -29.47
CA ASP A 630 35.49 5.31 -29.90
C ASP A 630 35.67 4.31 -28.73
N LYS A 631 34.67 3.43 -28.55
CA LYS A 631 34.61 2.43 -27.48
C LYS A 631 35.74 1.39 -27.54
N ILE A 632 36.24 1.07 -28.73
CA ILE A 632 37.30 0.08 -28.92
C ILE A 632 38.62 0.61 -28.36
N LYS A 633 38.94 1.88 -28.65
CA LYS A 633 40.14 2.54 -28.13
C LYS A 633 40.13 2.63 -26.60
N HIS A 634 38.99 2.96 -26.00
CA HIS A 634 38.84 3.00 -24.55
C HIS A 634 39.09 1.63 -23.90
N SER A 635 38.52 0.55 -24.44
CA SER A 635 38.75 -0.80 -23.92
C SER A 635 40.21 -1.25 -24.10
N GLN A 636 40.90 -0.81 -25.14
CA GLN A 636 42.34 -1.07 -25.30
C GLN A 636 43.19 -0.34 -24.25
N GLU A 637 42.84 0.91 -23.91
CA GLU A 637 43.49 1.67 -22.83
C GLU A 637 43.29 0.97 -21.47
N VAL A 638 42.07 0.47 -21.18
CA VAL A 638 41.78 -0.31 -19.96
C VAL A 638 42.62 -1.59 -19.90
N ILE A 639 42.77 -2.32 -21.01
CA ILE A 639 43.62 -3.53 -21.08
C ILE A 639 45.08 -3.18 -20.82
N ALA A 640 45.60 -2.11 -21.43
CA ALA A 640 47.00 -1.69 -21.26
C ALA A 640 47.29 -1.32 -19.80
N THR A 641 46.41 -0.53 -19.16
CA THR A 641 46.54 -0.18 -17.74
C THR A 641 46.41 -1.40 -16.83
N ALA A 642 45.48 -2.30 -17.12
CA ALA A 642 45.34 -3.54 -16.35
C ALA A 642 46.58 -4.43 -16.47
N ASP A 643 47.19 -4.54 -17.66
CA ASP A 643 48.42 -5.31 -17.87
C ASP A 643 49.63 -4.74 -17.14
N GLU A 644 49.73 -3.40 -17.04
CA GLU A 644 50.74 -2.74 -16.21
C GLU A 644 50.59 -3.12 -14.73
N VAL A 645 49.37 -3.05 -14.18
CA VAL A 645 49.09 -3.46 -12.80
C VAL A 645 49.38 -4.95 -12.58
N ILE A 646 48.95 -5.83 -13.50
CA ILE A 646 49.18 -7.28 -13.41
C ILE A 646 50.68 -7.59 -13.43
N SER A 647 51.47 -6.87 -14.23
CA SER A 647 52.93 -7.05 -14.32
C SER A 647 53.69 -6.56 -13.08
N SER A 648 53.11 -5.60 -12.34
CA SER A 648 53.70 -5.02 -11.14
C SER A 648 53.52 -5.87 -9.88
N VAL A 649 52.65 -6.88 -9.91
CA VAL A 649 52.35 -7.76 -8.78
C VAL A 649 53.14 -9.06 -8.89
N ASP A 650 53.95 -9.36 -7.87
CA ASP A 650 54.62 -10.67 -7.75
C ASP A 650 53.60 -11.74 -7.32
N LYS A 651 53.14 -12.52 -8.29
CA LYS A 651 52.14 -13.58 -8.10
C LYS A 651 52.67 -14.77 -7.31
N ASP A 652 53.97 -15.06 -7.40
CA ASP A 652 54.59 -16.18 -6.71
C ASP A 652 54.75 -15.88 -5.22
N GLU A 653 55.08 -14.64 -4.87
CA GLU A 653 55.08 -14.15 -3.49
C GLU A 653 53.67 -14.20 -2.90
N LEU A 654 52.67 -13.71 -3.65
CA LEU A 654 51.27 -13.68 -3.21
C LEU A 654 50.71 -15.09 -2.95
N ALA A 655 50.96 -16.03 -3.87
CA ALA A 655 50.51 -17.42 -3.75
C ALA A 655 51.17 -18.15 -2.57
N LYS A 656 52.48 -17.92 -2.34
CA LYS A 656 53.20 -18.48 -1.18
C LYS A 656 52.63 -17.95 0.13
N PHE A 657 52.30 -16.65 0.20
CA PHE A 657 51.74 -16.04 1.40
C PHE A 657 50.38 -16.64 1.77
N PHE A 658 49.44 -16.72 0.82
CA PHE A 658 48.10 -17.28 1.10
C PHE A 658 48.07 -18.80 1.33
N SER A 659 49.19 -19.50 1.10
CA SER A 659 49.34 -20.92 1.42
C SER A 659 49.74 -21.16 2.90
N TYR A 660 50.16 -20.11 3.62
CA TYR A 660 50.57 -20.18 5.01
C TYR A 660 49.46 -19.66 5.94
N LYS A 661 49.24 -20.30 7.10
CA LYS A 661 48.34 -19.79 8.15
C LYS A 661 49.17 -19.04 9.19
N PRO A 662 49.14 -17.69 9.24
CA PRO A 662 49.81 -16.94 10.30
C PRO A 662 49.11 -17.13 11.65
N ASP A 663 49.87 -16.92 12.72
CA ASP A 663 49.40 -16.95 14.12
C ASP A 663 48.49 -15.73 14.39
N PRO A 664 47.23 -15.90 14.83
CA PRO A 664 46.26 -14.81 15.00
C PRO A 664 46.60 -13.79 16.10
N GLU A 665 47.62 -14.01 16.94
CA GLU A 665 48.02 -13.10 18.02
C GLU A 665 49.19 -12.16 17.67
N ASP A 666 49.76 -12.24 16.46
CA ASP A 666 50.88 -11.37 16.01
C ASP A 666 50.39 -10.15 15.21
N GLU A 667 50.50 -8.95 15.80
CA GLU A 667 50.10 -7.67 15.18
C GLU A 667 50.85 -7.36 13.86
N GLU A 668 52.10 -7.79 13.70
CA GLU A 668 52.86 -7.56 12.47
C GLU A 668 52.44 -8.53 11.36
N ALA A 669 52.02 -9.75 11.72
CA ALA A 669 51.43 -10.70 10.78
C ALA A 669 50.05 -10.23 10.26
N GLU A 670 49.23 -9.61 11.11
CA GLU A 670 47.95 -8.98 10.74
C GLU A 670 48.13 -7.82 9.74
N LYS A 671 49.10 -6.91 9.98
CA LYS A 671 49.42 -5.83 9.03
C LYS A 671 49.91 -6.36 7.69
N MET A 672 50.77 -7.39 7.71
CA MET A 672 51.27 -8.02 6.49
C MET A 672 50.16 -8.72 5.71
N LYS A 673 49.25 -9.43 6.41
CA LYS A 673 48.05 -10.04 5.81
C LYS A 673 47.16 -9.02 5.14
N LYS A 674 46.83 -7.92 5.81
CA LYS A 674 46.00 -6.84 5.23
C LYS A 674 46.63 -6.23 3.98
N LYS A 675 47.97 -6.05 3.97
CA LYS A 675 48.72 -5.60 2.80
C LYS A 675 48.62 -6.60 1.64
N MET A 676 48.83 -7.89 1.90
CA MET A 676 48.75 -8.94 0.87
C MET A 676 47.33 -9.16 0.35
N GLU A 677 46.30 -9.02 1.19
CA GLU A 677 44.88 -8.99 0.78
C GLU A 677 44.59 -7.79 -0.13
N THR A 678 45.14 -6.62 0.19
CA THR A 678 45.01 -5.43 -0.68
C THR A 678 45.67 -5.66 -2.05
N THR A 679 46.87 -6.24 -2.08
CA THR A 679 47.58 -6.58 -3.33
C THR A 679 46.82 -7.64 -4.15
N ARG A 680 46.23 -8.65 -3.50
CA ARG A 680 45.35 -9.63 -4.16
C ARG A 680 44.13 -8.97 -4.77
N ASP A 681 43.48 -8.08 -4.02
CA ASP A 681 42.27 -7.41 -4.49
C ASP A 681 42.57 -6.47 -5.67
N GLN A 682 43.72 -5.80 -5.67
CA GLN A 682 44.21 -5.01 -6.81
C GLN A 682 44.49 -5.88 -8.05
N LEU A 683 45.16 -7.03 -7.87
CA LEU A 683 45.40 -7.99 -8.94
C LEU A 683 44.08 -8.53 -9.52
N ALA A 684 43.13 -8.90 -8.66
CA ALA A 684 41.81 -9.38 -9.06
C ALA A 684 41.01 -8.31 -9.80
N GLU A 685 41.03 -7.06 -9.34
CA GLU A 685 40.36 -5.94 -10.01
C GLU A 685 40.93 -5.67 -11.41
N ALA A 686 42.26 -5.73 -11.57
CA ALA A 686 42.92 -5.56 -12.85
C ALA A 686 42.57 -6.70 -13.83
N LEU A 687 42.64 -7.96 -13.38
CA LEU A 687 42.26 -9.12 -14.18
C LEU A 687 40.77 -9.08 -14.57
N TYR A 688 39.90 -8.67 -13.66
CA TYR A 688 38.47 -8.50 -13.92
C TYR A 688 38.20 -7.42 -14.97
N SER A 689 38.80 -6.24 -14.80
CA SER A 689 38.68 -5.11 -15.73
C SER A 689 39.20 -5.48 -17.13
N LYS A 690 40.34 -6.18 -17.20
CA LYS A 690 40.88 -6.72 -18.46
C LYS A 690 39.92 -7.71 -19.11
N GLY A 691 39.34 -8.62 -18.34
CA GLY A 691 38.36 -9.59 -18.84
C GLY A 691 37.12 -8.93 -19.43
N LEU A 692 36.56 -7.93 -18.74
CA LEU A 692 35.40 -7.17 -19.24
C LEU A 692 35.73 -6.42 -20.54
N ALA A 693 36.88 -5.75 -20.59
CA ALA A 693 37.32 -5.01 -21.77
C ALA A 693 37.57 -5.92 -22.99
N LEU A 694 38.14 -7.11 -22.77
CA LEU A 694 38.32 -8.13 -23.83
C LEU A 694 36.97 -8.61 -24.38
N SER A 695 35.99 -8.85 -23.51
CA SER A 695 34.64 -9.26 -23.93
C SER A 695 33.91 -8.15 -24.70
N GLU A 696 34.08 -6.89 -24.30
CA GLU A 696 33.47 -5.73 -24.98
C GLU A 696 34.04 -5.57 -26.40
N ILE A 697 35.37 -5.69 -26.57
CA ILE A 697 36.02 -5.62 -27.88
C ILE A 697 35.55 -6.76 -28.80
N GLU A 698 35.39 -7.96 -28.27
CA GLU A 698 34.89 -9.11 -29.04
C GLU A 698 33.44 -8.90 -29.49
N SER A 699 32.58 -8.37 -28.62
CA SER A 699 31.19 -8.05 -28.93
C SER A 699 31.08 -7.01 -30.06
N LEU A 700 31.85 -5.91 -29.97
CA LEU A 700 31.84 -4.83 -30.96
C LEU A 700 32.40 -5.28 -32.32
N LYS A 701 33.38 -6.18 -32.34
CA LYS A 701 33.93 -6.73 -33.60
C LYS A 701 32.99 -7.72 -34.29
N ASN A 702 32.09 -8.35 -33.56
CA ASN A 702 31.08 -9.25 -34.13
C ASN A 702 29.88 -8.47 -34.69
N SER A 703 29.51 -7.32 -34.12
CA SER A 703 28.44 -6.46 -34.68
C SER A 703 28.81 -5.82 -36.02
N ASP A 704 30.07 -5.42 -36.22
CA ASP A 704 30.56 -4.84 -37.49
C ASP A 704 30.53 -5.85 -38.66
N LYS A 705 30.64 -7.17 -38.36
CA LYS A 705 30.59 -8.23 -39.38
C LYS A 705 29.18 -8.51 -39.89
N THR A 706 28.17 -8.36 -39.05
CA THR A 706 26.76 -8.55 -39.44
C THR A 706 26.21 -7.42 -40.31
N GLU A 707 26.74 -6.19 -40.22
CA GLU A 707 26.33 -5.07 -41.10
C GLU A 707 26.92 -5.16 -42.51
N THR A 708 28.01 -5.90 -42.72
CA THR A 708 28.64 -6.03 -44.04
C THR A 708 28.00 -7.12 -44.93
N GLU A 709 27.14 -7.98 -44.39
CA GLU A 709 26.51 -9.10 -45.11
C GLU A 709 25.04 -8.84 -45.53
N ALA A 710 24.41 -7.75 -45.09
CA ALA A 710 23.02 -7.40 -45.45
C ALA A 710 22.85 -6.80 -46.88
N GLY A 711 23.88 -6.87 -47.73
CA GLY A 711 23.93 -6.23 -49.05
C GLY A 711 23.80 -7.17 -50.27
N ALA A 712 23.32 -8.40 -50.12
CA ALA A 712 23.15 -9.32 -51.26
C ALA A 712 21.82 -10.09 -51.20
N GLU A 713 20.84 -9.65 -51.97
CA GLU A 713 19.64 -10.44 -52.30
C GLU A 713 19.95 -11.52 -53.34
N GLY A 714 19.43 -12.74 -53.16
CA GLY A 714 19.36 -13.72 -54.24
C GLY A 714 19.09 -15.18 -53.83
N ASN A 715 17.83 -15.59 -53.97
CA ASN A 715 17.29 -16.95 -54.20
C ASN A 715 17.26 -18.02 -53.09
N ILE A 716 16.04 -18.53 -52.91
CA ILE A 716 15.63 -19.74 -52.18
C ILE A 716 15.83 -20.95 -53.11
N ASP A 717 16.54 -22.00 -52.69
CA ASP A 717 15.98 -23.36 -52.59
C ASP A 717 16.94 -24.39 -51.96
N GLU A 718 16.32 -25.47 -51.47
CA GLU A 718 16.87 -26.79 -51.09
C GLU A 718 17.62 -26.96 -49.75
N TRP A 719 16.92 -27.64 -48.82
CA TRP A 719 17.47 -28.42 -47.73
C TRP A 719 18.48 -29.46 -48.24
N THR A 720 19.76 -29.27 -47.96
CA THR A 720 20.70 -30.39 -47.82
C THR A 720 21.67 -30.18 -46.65
N ASP A 721 21.86 -31.30 -45.96
CA ASP A 721 22.65 -31.55 -44.77
C ASP A 721 24.14 -31.28 -45.03
N VAL A 722 24.71 -30.22 -44.44
CA VAL A 722 26.16 -30.00 -44.34
C VAL A 722 26.53 -29.73 -42.88
N ARG A 723 26.38 -30.75 -42.04
CA ARG A 723 27.22 -30.93 -40.84
C ARG A 723 28.55 -31.58 -41.24
N LYS A 724 29.45 -30.80 -41.83
CA LYS A 724 30.91 -31.03 -41.84
C LYS A 724 31.57 -29.92 -42.65
N GLU A 725 32.75 -29.50 -42.20
CA GLU A 725 33.64 -28.50 -42.82
C GLU A 725 33.37 -27.04 -42.41
N ALA A 726 33.58 -26.78 -41.12
CA ALA A 726 34.29 -25.59 -40.66
C ALA A 726 35.29 -26.00 -39.57
N SER A 727 36.15 -26.96 -39.92
CA SER A 727 37.40 -27.22 -39.24
C SER A 727 38.51 -26.99 -40.25
N GLU A 728 39.50 -26.18 -39.87
CA GLU A 728 40.75 -25.91 -40.58
C GLU A 728 40.75 -24.72 -41.54
N GLU A 729 40.69 -23.51 -40.97
CA GLU A 729 41.69 -22.47 -41.25
C GLU A 729 41.63 -21.32 -40.20
N SER A 730 42.26 -21.51 -39.04
CA SER A 730 43.07 -20.47 -38.39
C SER A 730 43.87 -21.10 -37.25
N GLY A 731 45.19 -21.05 -37.32
CA GLY A 731 46.10 -21.52 -36.27
C GLY A 731 45.79 -20.91 -34.91
N SER A 732 46.18 -21.63 -33.84
CA SER A 732 45.96 -21.32 -32.43
C SER A 732 45.94 -19.82 -32.10
N LYS A 733 44.76 -19.19 -32.15
CA LYS A 733 44.55 -17.91 -31.47
C LYS A 733 44.48 -18.22 -30.00
N GLN A 734 45.52 -17.82 -29.28
CA GLN A 734 45.57 -17.85 -27.83
C GLN A 734 44.35 -17.08 -27.28
N ASP A 735 43.42 -17.78 -26.62
CA ASP A 735 42.20 -17.17 -26.07
C ASP A 735 42.55 -16.37 -24.81
N THR A 736 43.02 -15.15 -25.05
CA THR A 736 43.48 -14.20 -24.02
C THR A 736 42.43 -13.94 -22.94
N PHE A 737 41.13 -14.08 -23.26
CA PHE A 737 40.06 -13.96 -22.27
C PHE A 737 40.01 -15.19 -21.35
N GLU A 738 40.06 -16.40 -21.90
CA GLU A 738 40.04 -17.61 -21.08
C GLU A 738 41.30 -17.73 -20.20
N GLU A 739 42.45 -17.24 -20.68
CA GLU A 739 43.67 -17.12 -19.87
C GLU A 739 43.50 -16.13 -18.72
N THR A 740 43.00 -14.92 -19.02
CA THR A 740 42.73 -13.87 -18.01
C THR A 740 41.71 -14.36 -16.97
N PHE A 741 40.67 -15.07 -17.41
CA PHE A 741 39.64 -15.63 -16.53
C PHE A 741 40.18 -16.76 -15.63
N LYS A 742 40.93 -17.71 -16.20
CA LYS A 742 41.56 -18.79 -15.42
C LYS A 742 42.52 -18.22 -14.38
N GLU A 743 43.19 -17.13 -14.72
CA GLU A 743 44.07 -16.43 -13.79
C GLU A 743 43.26 -15.77 -12.66
N LEU A 744 42.18 -15.05 -12.97
CA LEU A 744 41.29 -14.46 -11.96
C LEU A 744 40.72 -15.52 -11.00
N GLN A 745 40.30 -16.68 -11.53
CA GLN A 745 39.71 -17.77 -10.76
C GLN A 745 40.64 -18.33 -9.66
N LYS A 746 41.96 -18.14 -9.78
CA LYS A 746 42.91 -18.55 -8.73
C LYS A 746 42.85 -17.67 -7.48
N TRP A 747 42.38 -16.42 -7.63
CA TRP A 747 42.48 -15.40 -6.60
C TRP A 747 41.15 -15.08 -5.91
N VAL A 748 40.03 -15.27 -6.60
CA VAL A 748 38.69 -14.88 -6.12
C VAL A 748 37.62 -15.89 -6.51
N ASP A 749 36.50 -15.89 -5.77
CA ASP A 749 35.28 -16.56 -6.22
C ASP A 749 34.64 -15.76 -7.37
N VAL A 750 34.84 -16.27 -8.59
CA VAL A 750 34.30 -15.70 -9.83
C VAL A 750 32.78 -15.72 -9.90
N LYS A 751 32.07 -16.43 -9.01
CA LYS A 751 30.60 -16.42 -8.94
C LYS A 751 30.03 -15.36 -7.99
N SER A 752 30.88 -14.70 -7.19
CA SER A 752 30.46 -13.63 -6.28
C SER A 752 29.85 -12.43 -7.02
N SER A 753 29.02 -11.63 -6.35
CA SER A 753 28.37 -10.45 -6.95
C SER A 753 29.36 -9.46 -7.60
N LYS A 754 30.58 -9.35 -7.06
CA LYS A 754 31.64 -8.47 -7.58
C LYS A 754 32.20 -8.92 -8.93
N PHE A 755 32.41 -10.22 -9.13
CA PHE A 755 33.09 -10.77 -10.32
C PHE A 755 32.17 -11.56 -11.26
N GLY A 756 30.94 -11.84 -10.82
CA GLY A 756 29.98 -12.70 -11.50
C GLY A 756 29.62 -12.25 -12.92
N THR A 757 29.66 -10.96 -13.22
CA THR A 757 29.43 -10.44 -14.58
C THR A 757 30.37 -11.07 -15.61
N LEU A 758 31.66 -11.21 -15.27
CA LEU A 758 32.63 -11.83 -16.16
C LEU A 758 32.39 -13.33 -16.33
N TYR A 759 31.91 -14.01 -15.27
CA TYR A 759 31.48 -15.40 -15.32
C TYR A 759 30.27 -15.59 -16.24
N VAL A 760 29.26 -14.72 -16.15
CA VAL A 760 28.07 -14.72 -17.03
C VAL A 760 28.50 -14.58 -18.49
N LEU A 761 29.38 -13.62 -18.79
CA LEU A 761 29.92 -13.42 -20.15
C LEU A 761 30.68 -14.64 -20.67
N ARG A 762 31.49 -15.29 -19.82
CA ARG A 762 32.19 -16.54 -20.18
C ARG A 762 31.24 -17.68 -20.49
N GLU A 763 30.21 -17.87 -19.67
CA GLU A 763 29.23 -18.95 -19.87
C GLU A 763 28.38 -18.69 -21.13
N LYS A 764 28.06 -17.42 -21.42
CA LYS A 764 27.47 -16.99 -22.69
C LYS A 764 28.38 -17.33 -23.87
N ARG A 765 29.68 -16.99 -23.80
CA ARG A 765 30.69 -17.36 -24.83
C ARG A 765 30.79 -18.87 -25.08
N ARG A 766 30.47 -19.70 -24.08
CA ARG A 766 30.47 -21.17 -24.17
C ARG A 766 29.12 -21.76 -24.62
N GLY A 767 28.15 -20.92 -24.95
CA GLY A 767 26.78 -21.35 -25.29
C GLY A 767 25.99 -21.95 -24.11
N ARG A 768 26.47 -21.80 -22.87
CA ARG A 768 25.82 -22.33 -21.66
C ARG A 768 24.88 -21.31 -21.03
N LEU A 769 23.93 -20.83 -21.85
CA LEU A 769 23.03 -19.72 -21.51
C LEU A 769 22.22 -19.94 -20.23
N GLY A 770 21.77 -21.17 -19.96
CA GLY A 770 21.06 -21.48 -18.70
C GLY A 770 21.94 -21.32 -17.44
N THR A 771 23.23 -21.61 -17.54
CA THR A 771 24.18 -21.40 -16.43
C THR A 771 24.50 -19.92 -16.25
N ALA A 772 24.65 -19.19 -17.36
CA ALA A 772 24.80 -17.75 -17.38
C ALA A 772 23.60 -17.06 -16.69
N LEU A 773 22.37 -17.46 -17.05
CA LEU A 773 21.14 -16.95 -16.46
C LEU A 773 21.01 -17.28 -14.97
N LYS A 774 21.40 -18.51 -14.56
CA LYS A 774 21.39 -18.89 -13.15
C LYS A 774 22.31 -17.98 -12.32
N VAL A 775 23.57 -17.83 -12.73
CA VAL A 775 24.53 -16.98 -12.01
C VAL A 775 24.07 -15.53 -11.98
N LEU A 776 23.52 -15.02 -13.09
CA LEU A 776 22.97 -13.67 -13.12
C LEU A 776 21.79 -13.48 -12.15
N ASN A 777 20.89 -14.46 -12.05
CA ASN A 777 19.79 -14.41 -11.07
C ASN A 777 20.31 -14.49 -9.63
N ASP A 778 21.30 -15.35 -9.37
CA ASP A 778 21.94 -15.46 -8.05
C ASP A 778 22.56 -14.10 -7.67
N MET A 779 23.27 -13.44 -8.60
CA MET A 779 23.80 -12.08 -8.40
C MET A 779 22.70 -11.04 -8.10
N ILE A 780 21.58 -11.08 -8.82
CA ILE A 780 20.46 -10.17 -8.60
C ILE A 780 19.81 -10.39 -7.23
N LEU A 781 19.79 -11.63 -6.74
CA LEU A 781 19.19 -12.01 -5.45
C LEU A 781 20.14 -11.77 -4.26
N GLU A 782 21.43 -12.01 -4.44
CA GLU A 782 22.44 -11.93 -3.37
C GLU A 782 22.86 -10.49 -3.04
N ASP A 783 22.75 -9.54 -3.98
CA ASP A 783 23.35 -8.21 -3.81
C ASP A 783 22.70 -7.39 -2.68
N GLY A 784 21.43 -7.64 -2.33
CA GLY A 784 20.66 -6.88 -1.32
C GLY A 784 20.46 -5.39 -1.64
N ASP A 785 21.23 -4.86 -2.59
CA ASP A 785 21.25 -3.50 -3.12
C ASP A 785 20.00 -3.22 -3.98
N PRO A 786 19.69 -1.93 -4.23
CA PRO A 786 18.68 -1.55 -5.21
C PRO A 786 18.92 -2.21 -6.58
N PRO A 787 17.86 -2.53 -7.35
CA PRO A 787 17.98 -3.10 -8.68
C PRO A 787 19.02 -2.36 -9.53
N LYS A 788 19.93 -3.10 -10.20
CA LYS A 788 20.95 -2.54 -11.10
C LYS A 788 20.51 -2.73 -12.55
N LYS A 789 20.22 -1.64 -13.27
CA LYS A 789 19.64 -1.69 -14.63
C LYS A 789 20.43 -2.59 -15.59
N LYS A 790 21.76 -2.49 -15.56
CA LYS A 790 22.67 -3.29 -16.39
C LYS A 790 22.51 -4.80 -16.22
N LEU A 791 22.23 -5.29 -15.01
CA LEU A 791 22.04 -6.72 -14.75
C LEU A 791 20.74 -7.23 -15.36
N TYR A 792 19.67 -6.44 -15.30
CA TYR A 792 18.39 -6.79 -15.92
C TYR A 792 18.41 -6.66 -17.45
N GLU A 793 19.14 -5.70 -18.00
CA GLU A 793 19.40 -5.62 -19.45
C GLU A 793 20.15 -6.86 -19.95
N MET A 794 21.16 -7.33 -19.19
CA MET A 794 21.85 -8.58 -19.49
C MET A 794 20.92 -9.80 -19.36
N LYS A 795 20.01 -9.79 -18.39
CA LYS A 795 18.99 -10.84 -18.21
C LYS A 795 18.06 -10.91 -19.41
N LEU A 796 17.59 -9.75 -19.90
CA LEU A 796 16.79 -9.66 -21.12
C LEU A 796 17.52 -10.22 -22.33
N SER A 797 18.77 -9.81 -22.55
CA SER A 797 19.59 -10.34 -23.66
C SER A 797 19.72 -11.87 -23.59
N LEU A 798 19.95 -12.44 -22.40
CA LEU A 798 20.02 -13.90 -22.24
C LEU A 798 18.68 -14.59 -22.49
N LEU A 799 17.56 -14.02 -22.02
CA LEU A 799 16.23 -14.60 -22.24
C LEU A 799 15.83 -14.58 -23.72
N GLU A 800 16.18 -13.51 -24.44
CA GLU A 800 15.98 -13.39 -25.89
C GLU A 800 16.80 -14.44 -26.64
N GLU A 801 18.08 -14.60 -26.28
CA GLU A 801 19.01 -15.56 -26.90
C GLU A 801 18.64 -17.03 -26.60
N ILE A 802 18.00 -17.30 -25.45
CA ILE A 802 17.42 -18.61 -25.11
C ILE A 802 16.10 -18.85 -25.88
N GLY A 803 15.42 -17.81 -26.33
CA GLY A 803 14.11 -17.89 -27.00
C GLY A 803 12.91 -17.91 -26.04
N TRP A 804 13.09 -17.50 -24.78
CA TRP A 804 11.99 -17.44 -23.80
C TRP A 804 11.23 -16.10 -23.90
N THR A 805 10.45 -15.96 -24.97
CA THR A 805 9.74 -14.72 -25.35
C THR A 805 8.78 -14.23 -24.27
N HIS A 806 8.02 -15.13 -23.63
CA HIS A 806 7.10 -14.78 -22.54
C HIS A 806 7.82 -14.17 -21.32
N LEU A 807 8.97 -14.72 -20.91
CA LEU A 807 9.77 -14.16 -19.82
C LEU A 807 10.47 -12.86 -20.23
N THR A 808 10.84 -12.73 -21.50
CA THR A 808 11.37 -11.49 -22.05
C THR A 808 10.32 -10.37 -21.97
N ALA A 809 9.08 -10.65 -22.40
CA ALA A 809 7.98 -9.69 -22.30
C ALA A 809 7.69 -9.30 -20.84
N TYR A 810 7.64 -10.29 -19.94
CA TYR A 810 7.49 -10.06 -18.51
C TYR A 810 8.61 -9.17 -17.93
N GLU A 811 9.87 -9.49 -18.20
CA GLU A 811 10.98 -8.68 -17.67
C GLU A 811 11.02 -7.28 -18.30
N LYS A 812 10.66 -7.13 -19.57
CA LYS A 812 10.51 -5.81 -20.20
C LYS A 812 9.46 -4.97 -19.47
N GLN A 813 8.31 -5.54 -19.10
CA GLN A 813 7.31 -4.82 -18.29
C GLN A 813 7.87 -4.41 -16.92
N TRP A 814 8.53 -5.32 -16.21
CA TRP A 814 9.08 -5.04 -14.89
C TRP A 814 10.27 -4.07 -14.89
N MET A 815 10.98 -3.90 -16.00
CA MET A 815 12.03 -2.88 -16.11
C MET A 815 11.50 -1.48 -15.80
N HIS A 816 10.27 -1.18 -16.18
CA HIS A 816 9.69 0.14 -15.93
C HIS A 816 9.30 0.32 -14.47
N VAL A 817 8.76 -0.70 -13.81
CA VAL A 817 8.48 -0.69 -12.36
C VAL A 817 9.77 -0.51 -11.55
N ARG A 818 10.86 -1.15 -11.99
CA ARG A 818 12.14 -1.13 -11.26
C ARG A 818 12.94 0.15 -11.50
N PHE A 819 12.75 0.79 -12.65
CA PHE A 819 13.52 1.95 -13.09
C PHE A 819 12.61 3.05 -13.68
N PRO A 820 11.65 3.58 -12.90
CA PRO A 820 10.76 4.63 -13.39
C PRO A 820 11.54 5.91 -13.69
N SER A 821 11.08 6.65 -14.70
CA SER A 821 11.75 7.89 -15.15
C SER A 821 11.50 9.07 -14.20
N SER A 822 10.36 9.09 -13.54
CA SER A 822 9.91 10.08 -12.54
C SER A 822 9.28 9.40 -11.32
N LEU A 823 9.02 10.16 -10.26
CA LEU A 823 8.15 9.70 -9.17
C LEU A 823 6.69 9.88 -9.60
N PRO A 824 5.76 9.04 -9.12
CA PRO A 824 4.33 9.26 -9.30
C PRO A 824 3.87 10.63 -8.76
N LEU A 825 2.75 11.11 -9.28
CA LEU A 825 2.06 12.29 -8.74
C LEU A 825 1.52 12.00 -7.31
N PHE A 826 1.20 13.08 -6.59
CA PHE A 826 0.69 13.04 -5.22
C PHE A 826 -0.82 13.18 -5.13
#